data_AF-B7R041-F1
#
_entry.id   AF-B7R041-F1
#
_cell.length_a   1.000
_cell.length_b   1.000
_cell.length_c   1.000
_cell.angle_alpha   90.00
_cell.angle_beta   90.00
_cell.angle_gamma   90.00
#
_symmetry.space_group_name_H-M   'P 1'
#
loop_
_entity.id
_entity.type
_entity.pdbx_description
1 polymer ?
#
loop_
_entity_poly.entity_id
_entity_poly.type
_entity_poly.pdbx_seq_one_letter_code
_entity_poly.pdbx_strand_id
1 'polypeptide(L)'
;MKRRGFLLNSAVIVLLIPLLLLLATYEDVSSSIIKAQSERTQFERTYDVINFLNLEFQKALELSGKRAVVAAVDYVAVTGNFISPTYKANNTIRDFMKTGTSPSTEGYDTLRVMGKQTMKTWLSNVSKLLNEQGFTISPSVDDIVKSMDIEVALLDAFTVVIKARIPKIRIMDSSRTVVYDGPLPSNGGYIYATVDIRDLEDPFFSAITGGRYHRSIRSCKFAFPTLGIRPITFANASGTGSGYYIGRFGQEFNYNLTHIWSSEFSVTNFTIGGTPVTTDAIVLKDGDLGVVMFNTTSNNGGSSGGISGWCSSLRYRFNITIKNNGPQLTDFQIPIYLDSSHLTSDVLNKLFNTADADGDNIPILAVYDQNCNPVSFWVETWNTQSMQALLWVKVTIPQYSQITLEIYFDSQGTETKGDPYTVFDFYEDFENWKGWNQYNHGSVQQSSDVAYTGRYSLRKDEYNDPNGGYKLIGKNMGRDIILEGYVYRPKKWEGGPVDRIGLEDDNFNGYSISIRHSKDDIWIDKRIKGIPTIISSRKYWNPPEDDWYFFRMIIKQSDLILEVYNKNTWNRYELGAVPDASVSVSDTTYNTFDRVVIHGGYVYYVDSLRIRKYSPNTPTLEYSSTVENKPQSSSSSPTPSSSSTAHVYDIQPLKDCLEGMRYFAIEDGWSFFERLEGTNTNHDEYVNVSYTIQNQMGYSRRPIGLVSFMIPQTTYDPKLVSLMVSLGIGLEDNQTSTDYYFMLHYFKNAPKKEGYKVIGISNDMNFYIDPQTAQEILGTEGTCDLLEGYTCP
;
A
#
# COMPACT_ATOMS: atom_id res chain seq x y z
N MET A 1 -62.82 -86.62 -11.94
CA MET A 1 -61.50 -86.44 -11.27
C MET A 1 -60.49 -85.58 -12.04
N LYS A 2 -60.65 -85.28 -13.34
CA LYS A 2 -59.66 -84.50 -14.11
C LYS A 2 -59.57 -82.97 -13.81
N ARG A 3 -60.58 -82.36 -13.16
CA ARG A 3 -60.56 -80.91 -12.83
C ARG A 3 -59.78 -80.54 -11.57
N ARG A 4 -59.64 -81.44 -10.59
CA ARG A 4 -58.96 -81.15 -9.31
C ARG A 4 -57.43 -81.13 -9.43
N GLY A 5 -56.83 -81.99 -10.26
CA GLY A 5 -55.39 -81.99 -10.52
C GLY A 5 -54.90 -80.76 -11.30
N PHE A 6 -55.71 -80.26 -12.24
CA PHE A 6 -55.40 -79.02 -12.97
C PHE A 6 -55.44 -77.79 -12.04
N LEU A 7 -56.44 -77.71 -11.14
CA LEU A 7 -56.53 -76.61 -10.17
C LEU A 7 -55.38 -76.62 -9.15
N LEU A 8 -54.97 -77.79 -8.67
CA LEU A 8 -53.84 -77.91 -7.74
C LEU A 8 -52.50 -77.55 -8.40
N ASN A 9 -52.21 -78.06 -9.61
CA ASN A 9 -50.99 -77.69 -10.32
C ASN A 9 -50.98 -76.20 -10.74
N SER A 10 -52.13 -75.65 -11.13
CA SER A 10 -52.23 -74.22 -11.45
C SER A 10 -52.05 -73.36 -10.20
N ALA A 11 -52.59 -73.76 -9.05
CA ALA A 11 -52.38 -73.05 -7.77
C ALA A 11 -50.91 -73.08 -7.33
N VAL A 12 -50.22 -74.22 -7.51
CA VAL A 12 -48.79 -74.34 -7.22
C VAL A 12 -47.95 -73.45 -8.15
N ILE A 13 -48.26 -73.40 -9.44
CA ILE A 13 -47.56 -72.51 -10.39
C ILE A 13 -47.85 -71.03 -10.07
N VAL A 14 -49.09 -70.68 -9.74
CA VAL A 14 -49.49 -69.31 -9.35
C VAL A 14 -48.81 -68.88 -8.05
N LEU A 15 -48.46 -69.81 -7.15
CA LEU A 15 -47.69 -69.53 -5.93
C LEU A 15 -46.17 -69.53 -6.15
N LEU A 16 -45.66 -70.36 -7.06
CA LEU A 16 -44.23 -70.44 -7.38
C LEU A 16 -43.72 -69.22 -8.16
N ILE A 17 -44.53 -68.67 -9.07
CA ILE A 17 -44.12 -67.51 -9.87
C ILE A 17 -43.77 -66.29 -8.98
N PRO A 18 -44.62 -65.85 -8.03
CA PRO A 18 -44.28 -64.78 -7.10
C PRO A 18 -43.08 -65.11 -6.21
N LEU A 19 -42.94 -66.36 -5.77
CA LEU A 19 -41.82 -66.78 -4.92
C LEU A 19 -40.48 -66.71 -5.67
N LEU A 20 -40.45 -67.15 -6.93
CA LEU A 20 -39.27 -67.06 -7.79
C LEU A 20 -38.94 -65.61 -8.15
N LEU A 21 -39.95 -64.77 -8.40
CA LEU A 21 -39.76 -63.33 -8.61
C LEU A 21 -39.21 -62.64 -7.36
N LEU A 22 -39.70 -63.02 -6.17
CA LEU A 22 -39.18 -62.50 -4.89
C LEU A 22 -37.72 -62.92 -4.67
N LEU A 23 -37.38 -64.17 -4.98
CA LEU A 23 -36.01 -64.67 -4.86
C LEU A 23 -35.06 -63.96 -5.82
N ALA A 24 -35.47 -63.78 -7.09
CA ALA A 24 -34.69 -63.06 -8.08
C ALA A 24 -34.48 -61.58 -7.71
N THR A 25 -35.51 -60.92 -7.20
CA THR A 25 -35.41 -59.52 -6.75
C THR A 25 -34.56 -59.39 -5.48
N TYR A 26 -34.64 -60.34 -4.54
CA TYR A 26 -33.78 -60.35 -3.35
C TYR A 26 -32.30 -60.57 -3.72
N GLU A 27 -32.01 -61.49 -4.63
CA GLU A 27 -30.65 -61.74 -5.13
C GLU A 27 -30.08 -60.51 -5.83
N ASP A 28 -30.88 -59.85 -6.67
CA ASP A 28 -30.46 -58.64 -7.41
C ASP A 28 -30.20 -57.45 -6.47
N VAL A 29 -31.08 -57.23 -5.48
CA VAL A 29 -30.91 -56.16 -4.48
C VAL A 29 -29.71 -56.45 -3.57
N SER A 30 -29.55 -57.69 -3.11
CA SER A 30 -28.40 -58.09 -2.26
C SER A 30 -27.08 -57.93 -3.01
N SER A 31 -27.02 -58.40 -4.26
CA SER A 31 -25.87 -58.22 -5.16
C SER A 31 -25.54 -56.74 -5.36
N SER A 32 -26.57 -55.90 -5.59
CA SER A 32 -26.41 -54.45 -5.75
C SER A 32 -25.87 -53.77 -4.49
N ILE A 33 -26.33 -54.17 -3.29
CA ILE A 33 -25.85 -53.62 -2.02
C ILE A 33 -24.40 -54.03 -1.77
N ILE A 34 -24.06 -55.31 -1.95
CA ILE A 34 -22.69 -55.82 -1.78
C ILE A 34 -21.74 -55.12 -2.75
N LYS A 35 -22.18 -54.95 -4.01
CA LYS A 35 -21.41 -54.23 -5.03
C LYS A 35 -21.21 -52.76 -4.64
N ALA A 36 -22.25 -52.06 -4.21
CA ALA A 36 -22.16 -50.66 -3.80
C ALA A 36 -21.26 -50.46 -2.56
N GLN A 37 -21.32 -51.38 -1.58
CA GLN A 37 -20.44 -51.35 -0.41
C GLN A 37 -18.98 -51.63 -0.80
N SER A 38 -18.75 -52.62 -1.67
CA SER A 38 -17.42 -52.92 -2.21
C SER A 38 -16.82 -51.74 -2.98
N GLU A 39 -17.61 -51.10 -3.85
CA GLU A 39 -17.20 -49.91 -4.61
C GLU A 39 -16.86 -48.74 -3.67
N ARG A 40 -17.66 -48.52 -2.63
CA ARG A 40 -17.40 -47.48 -1.62
C ARG A 40 -16.11 -47.73 -0.84
N THR A 41 -15.90 -48.95 -0.34
CA THR A 41 -14.67 -49.31 0.39
C THR A 41 -13.43 -49.17 -0.52
N GLN A 42 -13.56 -49.51 -1.80
CA GLN A 42 -12.49 -49.32 -2.78
C GLN A 42 -12.19 -47.84 -3.03
N PHE A 43 -13.22 -46.99 -3.11
CA PHE A 43 -13.07 -45.54 -3.27
C PHE A 43 -12.40 -44.90 -2.05
N GLU A 44 -12.82 -45.24 -0.83
CA GLU A 44 -12.23 -44.73 0.42
C GLU A 44 -10.74 -45.11 0.50
N ARG A 45 -10.39 -46.38 0.24
CA ARG A 45 -8.97 -46.82 0.19
C ARG A 45 -8.14 -46.06 -0.85
N THR A 46 -8.72 -45.79 -2.02
CA THR A 46 -8.05 -45.04 -3.08
C THR A 46 -7.76 -43.61 -2.63
N TYR A 47 -8.77 -42.95 -2.07
CA TYR A 47 -8.67 -41.58 -1.57
C TYR A 47 -7.59 -41.44 -0.48
N ASP A 48 -7.55 -42.38 0.47
CA ASP A 48 -6.55 -42.40 1.54
C ASP A 48 -5.12 -42.56 1.00
N VAL A 49 -4.91 -43.46 0.03
CA VAL A 49 -3.61 -43.67 -0.61
C VAL A 49 -3.14 -42.40 -1.33
N ILE A 50 -4.02 -41.71 -2.05
CA ILE A 50 -3.66 -40.47 -2.78
C ILE A 50 -3.35 -39.33 -1.83
N ASN A 51 -4.14 -39.16 -0.76
CA ASN A 51 -3.85 -38.16 0.26
C ASN A 51 -2.53 -38.41 0.96
N PHE A 52 -2.25 -39.68 1.31
CA PHE A 52 -0.97 -40.08 1.87
C PHE A 52 0.19 -39.72 0.92
N LEU A 53 0.07 -40.04 -0.37
CA LEU A 53 1.10 -39.73 -1.36
C LEU A 53 1.33 -38.23 -1.54
N ASN A 54 0.26 -37.42 -1.56
CA ASN A 54 0.37 -35.96 -1.65
C ASN A 54 1.16 -35.39 -0.44
N LEU A 55 0.81 -35.80 0.78
CA LEU A 55 1.45 -35.32 2.01
C LEU A 55 2.92 -35.78 2.10
N GLU A 56 3.18 -37.05 1.78
CA GLU A 56 4.54 -37.59 1.83
C GLU A 56 5.42 -37.04 0.71
N PHE A 57 4.86 -36.73 -0.47
CA PHE A 57 5.59 -36.06 -1.54
C PHE A 57 6.07 -34.67 -1.10
N GLN A 58 5.21 -33.89 -0.44
CA GLN A 58 5.59 -32.59 0.09
C GLN A 58 6.72 -32.67 1.12
N LYS A 59 6.61 -33.59 2.10
CA LYS A 59 7.67 -33.78 3.12
C LYS A 59 8.97 -34.27 2.52
N ALA A 60 8.91 -35.21 1.57
CA ALA A 60 10.08 -35.72 0.88
C ALA A 60 10.79 -34.61 0.09
N LEU A 61 10.01 -33.74 -0.56
CA LEU A 61 10.53 -32.59 -1.28
C LEU A 61 11.27 -31.63 -0.34
N GLU A 62 10.69 -31.31 0.81
CA GLU A 62 11.30 -30.44 1.82
C GLU A 62 12.61 -31.03 2.37
N LEU A 63 12.61 -32.30 2.76
CA LEU A 63 13.77 -32.95 3.35
C LEU A 63 14.91 -33.13 2.33
N SER A 64 14.57 -33.58 1.12
CA SER A 64 15.51 -33.75 0.01
C SER A 64 16.09 -32.40 -0.42
N GLY A 65 15.24 -31.37 -0.51
CA GLY A 65 15.63 -30.00 -0.81
C GLY A 65 16.63 -29.42 0.20
N LYS A 66 16.31 -29.51 1.50
CA LYS A 66 17.21 -29.05 2.58
C LYS A 66 18.58 -29.71 2.48
N ARG A 67 18.62 -31.03 2.30
CA ARG A 67 19.89 -31.76 2.18
C ARG A 67 20.64 -31.45 0.90
N ALA A 68 19.94 -31.26 -0.22
CA ALA A 68 20.56 -30.93 -1.50
C ALA A 68 21.23 -29.55 -1.48
N VAL A 69 20.60 -28.55 -0.86
CA VAL A 69 21.20 -27.23 -0.65
C VAL A 69 22.46 -27.34 0.22
N VAL A 70 22.38 -28.05 1.35
CA VAL A 70 23.56 -28.27 2.22
C VAL A 70 24.66 -29.05 1.50
N ALA A 71 24.32 -30.02 0.66
CA ALA A 71 25.29 -30.79 -0.12
C ALA A 71 26.01 -29.92 -1.17
N ALA A 72 25.30 -28.97 -1.78
CA ALA A 72 25.91 -28.00 -2.69
C ALA A 72 26.90 -27.08 -1.95
N VAL A 73 26.53 -26.57 -0.77
CA VAL A 73 27.41 -25.77 0.09
C VAL A 73 28.64 -26.58 0.51
N ASP A 74 28.43 -27.80 1.02
CA ASP A 74 29.51 -28.69 1.49
C ASP A 74 30.45 -29.10 0.35
N TYR A 75 29.95 -29.34 -0.85
CA TYR A 75 30.78 -29.58 -2.04
C TYR A 75 31.73 -28.41 -2.29
N VAL A 76 31.21 -27.19 -2.40
CA VAL A 76 32.02 -26.01 -2.74
C VAL A 76 32.99 -25.68 -1.60
N ALA A 77 32.53 -25.75 -0.35
CA ALA A 77 33.34 -25.44 0.83
C ALA A 77 34.50 -26.44 1.04
N VAL A 78 34.27 -27.74 0.83
CA VAL A 78 35.27 -28.79 1.10
C VAL A 78 36.22 -29.02 -0.08
N THR A 79 35.72 -28.95 -1.32
CA THR A 79 36.57 -29.17 -2.50
C THR A 79 37.28 -27.89 -2.95
N GLY A 80 36.74 -26.73 -2.62
CA GLY A 80 37.16 -25.44 -3.17
C GLY A 80 36.79 -25.23 -4.64
N ASN A 81 36.07 -26.17 -5.26
CA ASN A 81 35.62 -26.09 -6.64
C ASN A 81 34.21 -25.50 -6.69
N PHE A 82 34.02 -24.50 -7.54
CA PHE A 82 32.70 -23.96 -7.81
C PHE A 82 31.88 -24.87 -8.73
N ILE A 83 30.56 -24.78 -8.63
CA ILE A 83 29.64 -25.40 -9.57
C ILE A 83 29.81 -24.72 -10.93
N SER A 84 29.78 -25.49 -12.02
CA SER A 84 29.93 -24.93 -13.36
C SER A 84 28.78 -23.96 -13.67
N PRO A 85 29.04 -22.69 -14.02
CA PRO A 85 27.99 -21.73 -14.35
C PRO A 85 27.24 -22.13 -15.64
N THR A 86 27.84 -22.93 -16.51
CA THR A 86 27.15 -23.50 -17.67
C THR A 86 26.14 -24.56 -17.26
N TYR A 87 26.46 -25.36 -16.22
CA TYR A 87 25.55 -26.38 -15.71
C TYR A 87 24.51 -25.81 -14.74
N LYS A 88 24.90 -24.80 -13.96
CA LYS A 88 24.09 -24.04 -12.98
C LYS A 88 23.88 -24.72 -11.63
N ALA A 89 23.84 -23.92 -10.58
CA ALA A 89 23.62 -24.33 -9.20
C ALA A 89 22.22 -24.91 -8.99
N ASN A 90 21.18 -24.29 -9.57
CA ASN A 90 19.80 -24.80 -9.48
C ASN A 90 19.64 -26.20 -10.09
N ASN A 91 20.31 -26.48 -11.22
CA ASN A 91 20.33 -27.82 -11.81
C ASN A 91 21.07 -28.83 -10.94
N THR A 92 22.21 -28.44 -10.36
CA THR A 92 22.99 -29.29 -9.46
C THR A 92 22.18 -29.68 -8.21
N ILE A 93 21.51 -28.71 -7.59
CA ILE A 93 20.63 -28.94 -6.43
C ILE A 93 19.48 -29.87 -6.83
N ARG A 94 18.85 -29.65 -7.99
CA ARG A 94 17.80 -30.53 -8.52
C ARG A 94 18.29 -31.97 -8.69
N ASP A 95 19.49 -32.19 -9.20
CA ASP A 95 20.01 -33.55 -9.41
C ASP A 95 20.32 -34.25 -8.09
N PHE A 96 20.89 -33.53 -7.12
CA PHE A 96 21.05 -34.01 -5.75
C PHE A 96 19.70 -34.42 -5.16
N MET A 97 18.67 -33.60 -5.33
CA MET A 97 17.33 -33.96 -4.87
C MET A 97 16.81 -35.24 -5.53
N LYS A 98 16.99 -35.38 -6.85
CA LYS A 98 16.49 -36.54 -7.61
C LYS A 98 17.21 -37.84 -7.25
N THR A 99 18.54 -37.82 -7.31
CA THR A 99 19.37 -39.03 -7.30
C THR A 99 20.53 -38.99 -6.31
N GLY A 100 20.82 -37.83 -5.73
CA GLY A 100 21.95 -37.64 -4.82
C GLY A 100 23.28 -37.41 -5.55
N THR A 101 23.32 -37.35 -6.88
CA THR A 101 24.55 -37.12 -7.66
C THR A 101 24.30 -36.09 -8.75
N SER A 102 25.31 -35.31 -9.12
CA SER A 102 25.21 -34.36 -10.24
C SER A 102 26.47 -34.43 -11.12
N PRO A 103 26.34 -34.23 -12.45
CA PRO A 103 27.51 -34.14 -13.34
C PRO A 103 28.49 -33.01 -12.98
N SER A 104 28.02 -31.94 -12.31
CA SER A 104 28.90 -30.82 -11.93
C SER A 104 29.74 -31.08 -10.67
N THR A 105 29.55 -32.22 -10.01
CA THR A 105 30.21 -32.56 -8.73
C THR A 105 30.82 -33.96 -8.74
N GLU A 106 31.35 -34.36 -9.90
CA GLU A 106 31.95 -35.69 -10.09
C GLU A 106 33.07 -35.97 -9.07
N GLY A 107 33.02 -37.15 -8.45
CA GLY A 107 34.00 -37.57 -7.44
C GLY A 107 33.75 -37.09 -6.00
N TYR A 108 32.70 -36.28 -5.76
CA TYR A 108 32.31 -35.88 -4.41
C TYR A 108 31.37 -36.90 -3.75
N ASP A 109 31.68 -37.28 -2.49
CA ASP A 109 30.83 -38.19 -1.71
C ASP A 109 29.63 -37.45 -1.10
N THR A 110 28.58 -37.37 -1.90
CA THR A 110 27.30 -36.76 -1.49
C THR A 110 26.56 -37.57 -0.43
N LEU A 111 26.90 -38.85 -0.18
CA LEU A 111 26.21 -39.68 0.82
C LEU A 111 26.40 -39.13 2.23
N ARG A 112 27.54 -38.49 2.51
CA ARG A 112 27.82 -37.79 3.77
C ARG A 112 26.70 -36.83 4.17
N VAL A 113 26.19 -36.08 3.21
CA VAL A 113 25.20 -35.01 3.45
C VAL A 113 23.80 -35.45 3.06
N MET A 114 23.64 -36.05 1.88
CA MET A 114 22.33 -36.50 1.41
C MET A 114 21.78 -37.66 2.22
N GLY A 115 22.62 -38.57 2.76
CA GLY A 115 22.18 -39.64 3.67
C GLY A 115 21.06 -40.52 3.10
N LYS A 116 21.03 -40.73 1.77
CA LYS A 116 19.96 -41.41 1.02
C LYS A 116 18.58 -40.73 1.08
N GLN A 117 18.50 -39.45 1.44
CA GLN A 117 17.24 -38.69 1.42
C GLN A 117 17.04 -38.03 0.06
N THR A 118 16.78 -38.86 -0.95
CA THR A 118 16.54 -38.43 -2.34
C THR A 118 15.12 -38.79 -2.78
N MET A 119 14.63 -38.16 -3.84
CA MET A 119 13.34 -38.51 -4.44
C MET A 119 13.30 -39.96 -4.91
N LYS A 120 14.41 -40.48 -5.46
CA LYS A 120 14.55 -41.88 -5.83
C LYS A 120 14.44 -42.82 -4.63
N THR A 121 15.12 -42.52 -3.53
CA THR A 121 15.05 -43.36 -2.32
C THR A 121 13.68 -43.30 -1.67
N TRP A 122 13.08 -42.10 -1.57
CA TRP A 122 11.71 -41.94 -1.07
C TRP A 122 10.73 -42.74 -1.91
N LEU A 123 10.74 -42.58 -3.23
CA LEU A 123 9.81 -43.29 -4.11
C LEU A 123 10.03 -44.81 -4.08
N SER A 124 11.27 -45.27 -3.92
CA SER A 124 11.57 -46.70 -3.72
C SER A 124 10.98 -47.23 -2.41
N ASN A 125 11.06 -46.46 -1.31
CA ASN A 125 10.49 -46.84 -0.02
C ASN A 125 8.96 -46.83 -0.07
N VAL A 126 8.37 -45.81 -0.68
CA VAL A 126 6.91 -45.72 -0.90
C VAL A 126 6.42 -46.86 -1.78
N SER A 127 7.13 -47.18 -2.87
CA SER A 127 6.79 -48.30 -3.74
C SER A 127 6.85 -49.63 -3.00
N LYS A 128 7.82 -49.81 -2.08
CA LYS A 128 7.91 -51.00 -1.24
C LYS A 128 6.72 -51.09 -0.28
N LEU A 129 6.39 -49.99 0.41
CA LEU A 129 5.26 -49.92 1.33
C LEU A 129 3.93 -50.20 0.62
N LEU A 130 3.72 -49.60 -0.55
CA LEU A 130 2.54 -49.85 -1.37
C LEU A 130 2.47 -51.30 -1.83
N ASN A 131 3.60 -51.92 -2.19
CA ASN A 131 3.63 -53.34 -2.56
C ASN A 131 3.28 -54.26 -1.38
N GLU A 132 3.74 -53.95 -0.18
CA GLU A 132 3.34 -54.66 1.06
C GLU A 132 1.83 -54.51 1.35
N GLN A 133 1.21 -53.42 0.90
CA GLN A 133 -0.23 -53.18 0.98
C GLN A 133 -1.03 -53.74 -0.22
N GLY A 134 -0.37 -54.42 -1.15
CA GLY A 134 -1.01 -55.01 -2.34
C GLY A 134 -1.20 -54.06 -3.52
N PHE A 135 -0.49 -52.92 -3.54
CA PHE A 135 -0.47 -51.96 -4.63
C PHE A 135 0.88 -51.93 -5.37
N THR A 136 0.85 -51.76 -6.68
CA THR A 136 2.04 -51.64 -7.52
C THR A 136 2.06 -50.31 -8.25
N ILE A 137 3.25 -49.74 -8.44
CA ILE A 137 3.44 -48.44 -9.12
C ILE A 137 3.98 -48.66 -10.54
N SER A 138 3.50 -47.86 -11.49
CA SER A 138 3.99 -47.79 -12.87
C SER A 138 4.06 -46.33 -13.35
N PRO A 139 5.03 -45.91 -14.19
CA PRO A 139 6.19 -46.68 -14.67
C PRO A 139 7.22 -46.97 -13.56
N SER A 140 8.41 -47.47 -13.90
CA SER A 140 9.42 -47.81 -12.89
C SER A 140 9.82 -46.58 -12.06
N VAL A 141 10.35 -46.79 -10.84
CA VAL A 141 10.83 -45.70 -9.97
C VAL A 141 11.80 -44.77 -10.72
N ASP A 142 12.69 -45.33 -11.53
CA ASP A 142 13.66 -44.56 -12.32
C ASP A 142 12.99 -43.71 -13.41
N ASP A 143 11.97 -44.25 -14.10
CA ASP A 143 11.21 -43.50 -15.10
C ASP A 143 10.39 -42.37 -14.47
N ILE A 144 9.81 -42.62 -13.29
CA ILE A 144 9.08 -41.59 -12.55
C ILE A 144 10.03 -40.48 -12.13
N VAL A 145 11.16 -40.79 -11.47
CA VAL A 145 12.16 -39.79 -11.05
C VAL A 145 12.71 -38.99 -12.23
N LYS A 146 12.92 -39.64 -13.38
CA LYS A 146 13.37 -38.96 -14.61
C LYS A 146 12.32 -37.98 -15.12
N SER A 147 11.04 -38.34 -15.07
CA SER A 147 9.92 -37.50 -15.51
C SER A 147 9.43 -36.49 -14.48
N MET A 148 9.88 -36.55 -13.21
CA MET A 148 9.56 -35.53 -12.21
C MET A 148 9.98 -34.15 -12.70
N ASP A 149 9.03 -33.22 -12.66
CA ASP A 149 9.27 -31.80 -12.91
C ASP A 149 9.66 -31.16 -11.59
N ILE A 150 10.90 -30.67 -11.50
CA ILE A 150 11.45 -30.04 -10.31
C ILE A 150 12.22 -28.81 -10.77
N GLU A 151 11.71 -27.65 -10.40
CA GLU A 151 12.29 -26.33 -10.63
C GLU A 151 12.81 -25.79 -9.29
N VAL A 152 14.10 -25.44 -9.25
CA VAL A 152 14.77 -24.87 -8.07
C VAL A 152 15.11 -23.42 -8.39
N ALA A 153 14.72 -22.50 -7.51
CA ALA A 153 14.93 -21.07 -7.69
C ALA A 153 15.14 -20.38 -6.34
N LEU A 154 15.43 -19.09 -6.36
CA LEU A 154 15.45 -18.25 -5.16
C LEU A 154 14.10 -17.55 -5.01
N LEU A 155 13.50 -17.60 -3.83
CA LEU A 155 12.33 -16.80 -3.50
C LEU A 155 12.72 -15.38 -3.11
N ASP A 156 13.82 -15.25 -2.38
CA ASP A 156 14.50 -14.01 -2.01
C ASP A 156 15.98 -14.34 -1.70
N ALA A 157 16.76 -13.34 -1.29
CA ALA A 157 18.18 -13.51 -0.99
C ALA A 157 18.50 -14.57 0.08
N PHE A 158 17.54 -14.95 0.94
CA PHE A 158 17.74 -15.88 2.05
C PHE A 158 16.93 -17.19 1.93
N THR A 159 16.19 -17.36 0.85
CA THR A 159 15.24 -18.48 0.72
C THR A 159 15.33 -19.12 -0.65
N VAL A 160 15.67 -20.40 -0.70
CA VAL A 160 15.53 -21.23 -1.90
C VAL A 160 14.11 -21.79 -1.93
N VAL A 161 13.46 -21.72 -3.10
CA VAL A 161 12.15 -22.33 -3.35
C VAL A 161 12.29 -23.46 -4.35
N ILE A 162 11.57 -24.54 -4.06
CA ILE A 162 11.50 -25.73 -4.89
C ILE A 162 10.05 -25.93 -5.30
N LYS A 163 9.81 -25.91 -6.59
CA LYS A 163 8.51 -26.15 -7.21
C LYS A 163 8.56 -27.51 -7.90
N ALA A 164 7.67 -28.42 -7.52
CA ALA A 164 7.73 -29.79 -8.01
C ALA A 164 6.37 -30.41 -8.32
N ARG A 165 6.39 -31.33 -9.27
CA ARG A 165 5.26 -32.15 -9.72
C ARG A 165 5.75 -33.49 -10.28
N ILE A 166 5.02 -34.55 -10.01
CA ILE A 166 5.13 -35.82 -10.72
C ILE A 166 4.06 -35.80 -11.82
N PRO A 167 4.42 -35.70 -13.11
CA PRO A 167 3.42 -35.51 -14.16
C PRO A 167 2.46 -36.68 -14.34
N LYS A 168 2.94 -37.90 -14.08
CA LYS A 168 2.16 -39.12 -14.23
C LYS A 168 2.68 -40.23 -13.32
N ILE A 169 1.77 -40.82 -12.56
CA ILE A 169 1.97 -42.04 -11.80
C ILE A 169 0.71 -42.90 -11.91
N ARG A 170 0.90 -44.21 -12.09
CA ARG A 170 -0.17 -45.20 -12.11
C ARG A 170 -0.02 -46.13 -10.93
N ILE A 171 -1.10 -46.33 -10.19
CA ILE A 171 -1.18 -47.28 -9.06
C ILE A 171 -2.17 -48.37 -9.42
N MET A 172 -1.76 -49.62 -9.29
CA MET A 172 -2.56 -50.79 -9.61
C MET A 172 -2.68 -51.71 -8.40
N ASP A 173 -3.84 -52.31 -8.19
CA ASP A 173 -4.03 -53.31 -7.12
C ASP A 173 -3.42 -54.68 -7.50
N SER A 174 -3.52 -55.64 -6.58
CA SER A 174 -3.04 -57.02 -6.76
C SER A 174 -3.71 -57.76 -7.93
N SER A 175 -4.87 -57.30 -8.38
CA SER A 175 -5.60 -57.83 -9.55
C SER A 175 -5.23 -57.13 -10.86
N ARG A 176 -4.25 -56.21 -10.83
CA ARG A 176 -3.84 -55.35 -11.95
C ARG A 176 -4.92 -54.37 -12.42
N THR A 177 -5.88 -54.04 -11.56
CA THR A 177 -6.84 -52.98 -11.85
C THR A 177 -6.19 -51.63 -11.55
N VAL A 178 -6.38 -50.65 -12.42
CA VAL A 178 -5.88 -49.28 -12.20
C VAL A 178 -6.73 -48.61 -11.12
N VAL A 179 -6.09 -48.27 -10.02
CA VAL A 179 -6.67 -47.58 -8.86
C VAL A 179 -6.49 -46.07 -8.99
N TYR A 180 -5.37 -45.65 -9.59
CA TYR A 180 -5.08 -44.25 -9.87
C TYR A 180 -4.21 -44.13 -11.12
N ASP A 181 -4.49 -43.13 -11.97
CA ASP A 181 -3.66 -42.75 -13.12
C ASP A 181 -3.73 -41.23 -13.28
N GLY A 182 -2.69 -40.51 -12.83
CA GLY A 182 -2.71 -39.05 -12.78
C GLY A 182 -1.42 -38.44 -12.23
N PRO A 183 -1.36 -37.11 -12.09
CA PRO A 183 -0.22 -36.39 -11.53
C PRO A 183 -0.20 -36.39 -10.00
N LEU A 184 0.98 -36.22 -9.39
CA LEU A 184 1.09 -35.82 -7.97
C LEU A 184 1.67 -34.39 -7.91
N PRO A 185 0.99 -33.41 -7.30
CA PRO A 185 -0.26 -33.54 -6.54
C PRO A 185 -1.48 -33.86 -7.40
N SER A 186 -2.47 -34.54 -6.82
CA SER A 186 -3.64 -35.06 -7.54
C SER A 186 -4.53 -34.00 -8.20
N ASN A 187 -4.40 -32.73 -7.80
CA ASN A 187 -5.07 -31.58 -8.44
C ASN A 187 -4.39 -31.12 -9.75
N GLY A 188 -3.26 -31.73 -10.13
CA GLY A 188 -2.48 -31.38 -11.32
C GLY A 188 -1.63 -30.11 -11.18
N GLY A 189 -1.64 -29.46 -10.02
CA GLY A 189 -0.82 -28.29 -9.72
C GLY A 189 0.63 -28.64 -9.37
N TYR A 190 1.29 -27.74 -8.66
CA TYR A 190 2.63 -27.91 -8.11
C TYR A 190 2.62 -27.89 -6.59
N ILE A 191 3.56 -28.60 -5.99
CA ILE A 191 3.90 -28.46 -4.57
C ILE A 191 5.12 -27.54 -4.47
N TYR A 192 5.08 -26.67 -3.46
CA TYR A 192 6.19 -25.78 -3.12
C TYR A 192 6.80 -26.21 -1.79
N ALA A 193 8.13 -26.20 -1.74
CA ALA A 193 8.91 -26.31 -0.51
C ALA A 193 9.92 -25.17 -0.47
N THR A 194 10.23 -24.67 0.72
CA THR A 194 11.21 -23.61 0.92
C THR A 194 12.35 -24.09 1.82
N VAL A 195 13.54 -23.59 1.54
CA VAL A 195 14.77 -23.85 2.31
C VAL A 195 15.37 -22.50 2.68
N ASP A 196 15.39 -22.21 3.97
CA ASP A 196 16.09 -21.06 4.54
C ASP A 196 17.60 -21.35 4.55
N ILE A 197 18.40 -20.43 4.02
CA ILE A 197 19.86 -20.56 3.96
C ILE A 197 20.57 -19.79 5.06
N ARG A 198 19.85 -19.10 5.95
CA ARG A 198 20.44 -18.46 7.13
C ARG A 198 21.10 -19.52 8.02
N ASP A 199 22.20 -19.12 8.63
CA ASP A 199 23.11 -19.93 9.43
C ASP A 199 23.84 -21.05 8.68
N LEU A 200 23.59 -21.25 7.38
CA LEU A 200 24.47 -22.04 6.52
C LEU A 200 25.79 -21.30 6.29
N GLU A 201 26.85 -22.06 6.04
CA GLU A 201 28.11 -21.50 5.57
C GLU A 201 27.90 -20.84 4.20
N ASP A 202 28.49 -19.66 4.00
CA ASP A 202 28.66 -19.09 2.68
C ASP A 202 29.91 -19.73 2.03
N PRO A 203 29.72 -20.64 1.06
CA PRO A 203 30.79 -21.47 0.56
C PRO A 203 31.79 -20.68 -0.30
N PHE A 204 31.43 -19.47 -0.73
CA PHE A 204 32.29 -18.61 -1.54
C PHE A 204 33.59 -18.28 -0.81
N PHE A 205 33.52 -17.94 0.48
CA PHE A 205 34.70 -17.60 1.28
C PHE A 205 35.68 -18.77 1.41
N SER A 206 35.15 -19.95 1.69
CA SER A 206 35.95 -21.17 1.84
C SER A 206 36.58 -21.57 0.52
N ALA A 207 35.84 -21.51 -0.59
CA ALA A 207 36.39 -21.83 -1.91
C ALA A 207 37.48 -20.85 -2.36
N ILE A 208 37.28 -19.54 -2.14
CA ILE A 208 38.27 -18.53 -2.54
C ILE A 208 39.56 -18.66 -1.72
N THR A 209 39.46 -18.94 -0.42
CA THR A 209 40.62 -18.98 0.51
C THR A 209 41.23 -20.36 0.70
N GLY A 210 40.72 -21.40 0.03
CA GLY A 210 41.16 -22.78 0.22
C GLY A 210 40.86 -23.31 1.63
N GLY A 211 39.69 -22.97 2.17
CA GLY A 211 39.18 -23.41 3.47
C GLY A 211 39.76 -22.69 4.69
N ARG A 212 40.60 -21.67 4.49
CA ARG A 212 41.27 -20.95 5.60
C ARG A 212 40.35 -19.91 6.28
N TYR A 213 39.33 -19.45 5.58
CA TYR A 213 38.35 -18.51 6.09
C TYR A 213 36.94 -18.95 5.67
N HIS A 214 36.03 -19.02 6.64
CA HIS A 214 34.64 -19.41 6.47
C HIS A 214 33.75 -18.47 7.26
N ARG A 215 32.51 -18.31 6.82
CA ARG A 215 31.52 -17.46 7.48
C ARG A 215 30.12 -17.99 7.25
N SER A 216 29.24 -17.87 8.25
CA SER A 216 27.83 -18.20 8.10
C SER A 216 27.02 -17.03 7.55
N ILE A 217 26.02 -17.33 6.73
CA ILE A 217 25.04 -16.36 6.21
C ILE A 217 24.17 -15.91 7.37
N ARG A 218 24.22 -14.62 7.70
CA ARG A 218 23.44 -14.03 8.80
C ARG A 218 22.82 -12.73 8.35
N SER A 219 21.50 -12.66 8.29
CA SER A 219 20.78 -11.46 7.85
C SER A 219 21.00 -10.29 8.80
N CYS A 220 21.16 -9.08 8.25
CA CYS A 220 21.05 -7.85 9.01
C CYS A 220 19.61 -7.67 9.54
N LYS A 221 19.41 -6.88 10.59
CA LYS A 221 18.05 -6.49 11.02
C LYS A 221 17.31 -5.73 9.88
N PHE A 222 18.07 -4.98 9.09
CA PHE A 222 17.64 -4.20 7.93
C PHE A 222 18.04 -4.90 6.63
N ALA A 223 17.72 -6.19 6.51
CA ALA A 223 18.22 -7.02 5.41
C ALA A 223 17.65 -6.67 4.03
N PHE A 224 16.59 -5.87 3.91
CA PHE A 224 15.95 -5.53 2.62
C PHE A 224 15.86 -4.01 2.42
N PRO A 225 16.99 -3.31 2.23
CA PRO A 225 17.03 -1.85 2.14
C PRO A 225 16.22 -1.29 0.95
N THR A 226 16.17 -2.01 -0.17
CA THR A 226 15.41 -1.62 -1.37
C THR A 226 13.88 -1.69 -1.19
N LEU A 227 13.40 -2.36 -0.13
CA LEU A 227 11.98 -2.42 0.25
C LEU A 227 11.60 -1.34 1.28
N GLY A 228 12.44 -0.34 1.49
CA GLY A 228 12.16 0.83 2.33
C GLY A 228 12.63 0.73 3.78
N ILE A 229 13.30 -0.35 4.18
CA ILE A 229 13.84 -0.53 5.54
C ILE A 229 15.37 -0.48 5.47
N ARG A 230 15.93 0.73 5.47
CA ARG A 230 17.38 0.95 5.35
C ARG A 230 18.08 0.88 6.71
N PRO A 231 19.37 0.47 6.76
CA PRO A 231 20.18 0.47 7.98
C PRO A 231 20.65 1.87 8.41
N ILE A 232 20.03 2.92 7.89
CA ILE A 232 20.24 4.30 8.30
C ILE A 232 18.87 4.95 8.45
N THR A 233 18.74 5.87 9.40
CA THR A 233 17.68 6.88 9.35
C THR A 233 18.30 8.17 8.87
N PHE A 234 17.51 9.01 8.20
CA PHE A 234 17.95 10.35 7.88
C PHE A 234 16.78 11.31 7.93
N ALA A 235 17.06 12.56 8.30
CA ALA A 235 16.14 13.67 8.15
C ALA A 235 16.87 14.90 7.62
N ASN A 236 16.18 15.68 6.80
CA ASN A 236 16.62 17.01 6.45
C ASN A 236 16.40 17.93 7.63
N ALA A 237 17.35 18.80 7.90
CA ALA A 237 17.32 19.76 8.97
C ALA A 237 17.79 21.12 8.44
N SER A 238 17.62 22.15 9.25
CA SER A 238 18.16 23.48 8.99
C SER A 238 18.87 23.96 10.24
N GLY A 239 19.96 24.69 10.06
CA GLY A 239 20.77 25.03 11.20
C GLY A 239 22.00 25.85 10.87
N THR A 240 22.81 26.04 11.89
CA THR A 240 24.11 26.68 11.79
C THR A 240 25.20 25.63 11.96
N GLY A 241 26.12 25.56 11.02
CA GLY A 241 27.31 24.70 11.03
C GLY A 241 27.96 24.71 9.66
N SER A 242 29.05 23.96 9.48
CA SER A 242 29.75 23.86 8.20
C SER A 242 30.38 22.50 8.01
N GLY A 243 30.39 21.98 6.77
CA GLY A 243 30.96 20.67 6.48
C GLY A 243 30.14 19.55 7.09
N TYR A 244 30.76 18.69 7.88
CA TYR A 244 30.04 17.65 8.61
C TYR A 244 30.61 17.43 10.00
N TYR A 245 29.77 16.90 10.89
CA TYR A 245 30.12 16.55 12.26
C TYR A 245 29.75 15.10 12.52
N ILE A 246 30.61 14.37 13.22
CA ILE A 246 30.38 12.98 13.65
C ILE A 246 30.34 12.96 15.17
N GLY A 247 29.36 12.27 15.76
CA GLY A 247 29.31 12.15 17.21
C GLY A 247 28.11 11.34 17.70
N ARG A 248 28.17 10.92 18.96
CA ARG A 248 27.10 10.14 19.60
C ARG A 248 25.99 11.02 20.16
N PHE A 249 24.74 10.70 19.81
CA PHE A 249 23.56 11.37 20.35
C PHE A 249 23.49 11.19 21.88
N GLY A 250 23.21 12.27 22.59
CA GLY A 250 23.12 12.33 24.06
C GLY A 250 24.45 12.41 24.79
N GLN A 251 25.58 12.26 24.08
CA GLN A 251 26.92 12.34 24.66
C GLN A 251 27.70 13.52 24.07
N GLU A 252 27.93 13.49 22.76
CA GLU A 252 28.66 14.53 22.02
C GLU A 252 27.69 15.46 21.31
N PHE A 253 26.60 14.91 20.78
CA PHE A 253 25.48 15.66 20.23
C PHE A 253 24.36 15.72 21.25
N ASN A 254 24.17 16.88 21.86
CA ASN A 254 23.01 17.11 22.70
C ASN A 254 21.77 17.13 21.81
N TYR A 255 20.67 16.58 22.29
CA TYR A 255 19.41 16.66 21.56
C TYR A 255 18.22 16.76 22.51
N ASN A 256 17.15 17.36 22.00
CA ASN A 256 15.81 17.34 22.59
C ASN A 256 14.82 17.04 21.46
N LEU A 257 13.52 17.03 21.73
CA LEU A 257 12.50 16.67 20.73
C LEU A 257 12.64 17.39 19.37
N THR A 258 13.18 18.61 19.33
CA THR A 258 13.19 19.45 18.12
C THR A 258 14.57 19.92 17.67
N HIS A 259 15.63 19.67 18.45
CA HIS A 259 16.97 20.17 18.15
C HIS A 259 18.03 19.09 18.39
N ILE A 260 19.07 19.11 17.57
CA ILE A 260 20.34 18.42 17.80
C ILE A 260 21.45 19.48 17.72
N TRP A 261 22.32 19.56 18.72
CA TRP A 261 23.35 20.59 18.77
C TRP A 261 24.60 20.14 19.52
N SER A 262 25.70 20.82 19.23
CA SER A 262 26.95 20.75 19.96
C SER A 262 27.45 22.18 20.22
N SER A 263 28.70 22.33 20.66
CA SER A 263 29.33 23.65 20.71
C SER A 263 29.63 24.25 19.34
N GLU A 264 29.60 23.45 18.26
CA GLU A 264 30.03 23.85 16.91
C GLU A 264 28.89 23.94 15.90
N PHE A 265 27.75 23.30 16.15
CA PHE A 265 26.58 23.36 15.29
C PHE A 265 25.28 23.28 16.08
N SER A 266 24.19 23.70 15.44
CA SER A 266 22.84 23.49 15.92
C SER A 266 21.91 23.28 14.73
N VAL A 267 21.16 22.18 14.73
CA VAL A 267 20.20 21.83 13.70
C VAL A 267 18.82 21.56 14.31
N THR A 268 17.80 21.99 13.59
CA THR A 268 16.38 21.89 13.94
C THR A 268 15.54 21.79 12.67
N ASN A 269 14.22 21.84 12.77
CA ASN A 269 13.29 21.64 11.64
C ASN A 269 13.55 20.33 10.90
N PHE A 270 13.62 19.24 11.66
CA PHE A 270 13.82 17.92 11.07
C PHE A 270 12.63 17.52 10.20
N THR A 271 12.89 16.98 9.01
CA THR A 271 11.87 16.49 8.09
C THR A 271 12.32 15.17 7.42
N ILE A 272 11.41 14.20 7.29
CA ILE A 272 11.62 12.98 6.51
C ILE A 272 10.60 12.97 5.38
N GLY A 273 11.08 12.96 4.12
CA GLY A 273 10.20 13.06 2.96
C GLY A 273 9.33 14.33 2.96
N GLY A 274 9.85 15.44 3.47
CA GLY A 274 9.12 16.72 3.62
C GLY A 274 8.16 16.78 4.82
N THR A 275 7.92 15.66 5.51
CA THR A 275 7.09 15.60 6.73
C THR A 275 7.93 16.00 7.94
N PRO A 276 7.55 17.02 8.74
CA PRO A 276 8.24 17.34 9.98
C PRO A 276 8.25 16.15 10.94
N VAL A 277 9.42 15.88 11.51
CA VAL A 277 9.62 14.84 12.51
C VAL A 277 10.31 15.42 13.73
N THR A 278 10.16 14.76 14.86
CA THR A 278 10.98 15.00 16.05
C THR A 278 12.23 14.14 16.02
N THR A 279 13.19 14.41 16.92
CA THR A 279 14.48 13.68 16.94
C THR A 279 14.32 12.19 17.20
N ASP A 280 13.20 11.73 17.76
CA ASP A 280 12.86 10.32 17.99
C ASP A 280 12.63 9.52 16.70
N ALA A 281 12.31 10.18 15.58
CA ALA A 281 12.23 9.55 14.26
C ALA A 281 13.62 9.35 13.61
N ILE A 282 14.65 9.98 14.17
CA ILE A 282 16.03 9.98 13.65
C ILE A 282 16.91 9.17 14.59
N VAL A 283 17.06 9.67 15.82
CA VAL A 283 17.85 9.09 16.90
C VAL A 283 17.09 7.89 17.44
N LEU A 284 17.50 6.69 17.02
CA LEU A 284 16.82 5.47 17.40
C LEU A 284 17.03 5.20 18.89
N LYS A 285 18.22 5.49 19.42
CA LYS A 285 18.56 5.38 20.84
C LYS A 285 19.62 6.40 21.25
N ASP A 286 19.57 6.75 22.54
CA ASP A 286 20.64 7.49 23.20
C ASP A 286 21.97 6.73 23.09
N GLY A 287 23.04 7.42 22.71
CA GLY A 287 24.36 6.85 22.44
C GLY A 287 24.59 6.35 21.02
N ASP A 288 23.57 6.35 20.15
CA ASP A 288 23.73 5.97 18.74
C ASP A 288 24.65 6.96 18.00
N LEU A 289 25.43 6.44 17.06
CA LEU A 289 26.37 7.21 16.25
C LEU A 289 25.62 8.02 15.18
N GLY A 290 25.75 9.34 15.26
CA GLY A 290 25.14 10.29 14.34
C GLY A 290 26.14 10.99 13.42
N VAL A 291 25.64 11.42 12.26
CA VAL A 291 26.35 12.32 11.34
C VAL A 291 25.44 13.50 11.01
N VAL A 292 25.96 14.73 11.14
CA VAL A 292 25.27 15.96 10.73
C VAL A 292 26.04 16.59 9.59
N MET A 293 25.45 16.59 8.40
CA MET A 293 26.02 17.12 7.16
C MET A 293 25.43 18.50 6.87
N PHE A 294 26.22 19.48 6.42
CA PHE A 294 25.78 20.80 5.97
C PHE A 294 26.16 21.03 4.51
N ASN A 295 25.20 21.41 3.66
CA ASN A 295 25.48 21.69 2.25
C ASN A 295 26.22 23.02 2.10
N THR A 296 27.39 22.98 1.48
CA THR A 296 28.12 24.19 1.06
C THR A 296 27.56 24.63 -0.29
N THR A 297 26.73 25.67 -0.32
CA THR A 297 26.27 26.23 -1.59
C THR A 297 27.42 26.98 -2.27
N SER A 298 28.06 26.32 -3.24
CA SER A 298 28.81 27.04 -4.26
C SER A 298 27.81 27.85 -5.09
N ASN A 299 27.96 29.16 -5.01
CA ASN A 299 27.15 30.14 -5.74
C ASN A 299 27.16 29.83 -7.23
N ASN A 300 26.01 29.51 -7.82
CA ASN A 300 25.66 29.85 -9.20
C ASN A 300 24.14 29.76 -9.44
N GLY A 301 23.53 30.91 -9.74
CA GLY A 301 22.37 30.97 -10.64
C GLY A 301 20.97 30.86 -10.04
N GLY A 302 20.54 31.90 -9.31
CA GLY A 302 19.18 32.47 -9.37
C GLY A 302 17.96 31.54 -9.20
N SER A 303 17.39 31.54 -7.99
CA SER A 303 15.94 31.66 -7.73
C SER A 303 15.71 31.89 -6.23
N SER A 304 15.03 32.97 -5.89
CA SER A 304 14.58 33.31 -4.54
C SER A 304 13.48 32.37 -4.07
N GLY A 305 13.63 31.72 -2.90
CA GLY A 305 12.55 30.93 -2.31
C GLY A 305 12.79 30.41 -0.89
N GLY A 306 12.02 30.93 0.09
CA GLY A 306 11.44 30.20 1.22
C GLY A 306 12.33 29.73 2.39
N ILE A 307 12.01 30.20 3.60
CA ILE A 307 12.43 29.59 4.88
C ILE A 307 11.78 28.20 4.97
N SER A 308 12.55 27.10 4.99
CA SER A 308 12.00 25.74 4.82
C SER A 308 11.16 25.27 6.02
N GLY A 309 9.92 24.83 5.75
CA GLY A 309 9.01 24.20 6.71
C GLY A 309 7.91 25.11 7.29
N TRP A 310 7.92 26.41 6.97
CA TRP A 310 6.88 27.35 7.36
C TRP A 310 6.37 28.10 6.12
N CYS A 311 5.28 27.61 5.55
CA CYS A 311 4.80 27.97 4.22
C CYS A 311 4.11 29.34 4.15
N SER A 312 3.81 29.96 5.30
CA SER A 312 3.04 31.20 5.40
C SER A 312 3.79 32.34 6.09
N SER A 313 3.43 33.59 5.81
CA SER A 313 3.91 34.73 6.60
C SER A 313 3.32 34.73 8.03
N LEU A 314 2.18 34.08 8.24
CA LEU A 314 1.41 34.05 9.49
C LEU A 314 2.13 33.30 10.61
N ARG A 315 2.01 33.77 11.86
CA ARG A 315 2.82 33.30 13.00
C ARG A 315 2.38 32.02 13.69
N TYR A 316 1.20 31.48 13.42
CA TYR A 316 0.73 30.28 14.09
C TYR A 316 0.22 29.27 13.07
N ARG A 317 0.28 27.98 13.37
CA ARG A 317 -0.42 26.96 12.60
C ARG A 317 -0.95 25.84 13.47
N PHE A 318 -1.97 25.15 12.99
CA PHE A 318 -2.33 23.82 13.47
C PHE A 318 -2.64 22.93 12.28
N ASN A 319 -2.45 21.62 12.46
CA ASN A 319 -2.49 20.67 11.35
C ASN A 319 -3.76 19.82 11.39
N ILE A 320 -4.26 19.46 10.20
CA ILE A 320 -5.38 18.54 10.02
C ILE A 320 -4.95 17.45 9.04
N THR A 321 -4.96 16.19 9.48
CA THR A 321 -4.65 15.04 8.64
C THR A 321 -5.93 14.46 8.06
N ILE A 322 -5.96 14.25 6.75
CA ILE A 322 -7.09 13.70 6.01
C ILE A 322 -6.69 12.34 5.45
N LYS A 323 -7.36 11.27 5.90
CA LYS A 323 -7.10 9.89 5.49
C LYS A 323 -8.12 9.42 4.46
N ASN A 324 -7.64 8.86 3.36
CA ASN A 324 -8.45 8.22 2.34
C ASN A 324 -8.31 6.70 2.41
N ASN A 325 -9.40 6.02 2.77
CA ASN A 325 -9.45 4.55 2.88
C ASN A 325 -10.03 3.87 1.62
N GLY A 326 -10.09 4.57 0.49
CA GLY A 326 -10.65 4.08 -0.76
C GLY A 326 -9.82 4.44 -2.00
N PRO A 327 -10.44 4.42 -3.20
CA PRO A 327 -9.81 4.88 -4.44
C PRO A 327 -9.32 6.34 -4.34
N GLN A 328 -8.41 6.74 -5.23
CA GLN A 328 -7.89 8.11 -5.26
C GLN A 328 -9.03 9.14 -5.39
N LEU A 329 -8.97 10.18 -4.55
CA LEU A 329 -9.85 11.34 -4.61
C LEU A 329 -9.08 12.48 -5.27
N THR A 330 -9.62 13.05 -6.35
CA THR A 330 -8.97 14.16 -7.08
C THR A 330 -9.86 15.38 -7.01
N ASP A 331 -9.30 16.57 -6.75
CA ASP A 331 -10.04 17.84 -6.67
C ASP A 331 -11.31 17.72 -5.81
N PHE A 332 -11.18 17.07 -4.65
CA PHE A 332 -12.29 16.67 -3.80
C PHE A 332 -12.52 17.74 -2.72
N GLN A 333 -13.78 18.18 -2.55
CA GLN A 333 -14.15 19.19 -1.56
C GLN A 333 -14.47 18.56 -0.21
N ILE A 334 -13.83 19.06 0.85
CA ILE A 334 -13.95 18.52 2.21
C ILE A 334 -14.37 19.63 3.17
N PRO A 335 -15.46 19.46 3.94
CA PRO A 335 -15.79 20.34 5.05
C PRO A 335 -14.92 20.01 6.27
N ILE A 336 -14.39 21.04 6.91
CA ILE A 336 -13.58 21.01 8.11
C ILE A 336 -14.31 21.81 9.19
N TYR A 337 -14.67 21.15 10.28
CA TYR A 337 -15.34 21.77 11.42
C TYR A 337 -14.33 22.11 12.50
N LEU A 338 -14.27 23.39 12.89
CA LEU A 338 -13.41 23.90 13.95
C LEU A 338 -14.30 24.28 15.13
N ASP A 339 -14.48 23.33 16.04
CA ASP A 339 -15.36 23.46 17.22
C ASP A 339 -14.86 22.58 18.38
N SER A 340 -15.54 22.65 19.52
CA SER A 340 -15.19 21.93 20.76
C SER A 340 -15.36 20.41 20.72
N SER A 341 -16.01 19.87 19.69
CA SER A 341 -16.09 18.42 19.48
C SER A 341 -14.88 17.87 18.71
N HIS A 342 -14.14 18.73 18.00
CA HIS A 342 -12.99 18.37 17.16
C HIS A 342 -11.65 18.85 17.71
N LEU A 343 -11.63 20.00 18.37
CA LEU A 343 -10.41 20.65 18.85
C LEU A 343 -10.41 20.84 20.37
N THR A 344 -9.21 20.85 20.96
CA THR A 344 -9.05 21.15 22.38
C THR A 344 -9.39 22.62 22.65
N SER A 345 -9.84 22.92 23.87
CA SER A 345 -10.15 24.30 24.28
C SER A 345 -8.95 25.23 24.11
N ASP A 346 -7.72 24.74 24.30
CA ASP A 346 -6.49 25.53 24.13
C ASP A 346 -6.27 25.93 22.67
N VAL A 347 -6.45 24.99 21.73
CA VAL A 347 -6.33 25.28 20.28
C VAL A 347 -7.42 26.24 19.84
N LEU A 348 -8.67 26.01 20.24
CA LEU A 348 -9.80 26.89 19.89
C LEU A 348 -9.62 28.30 20.43
N ASN A 349 -9.29 28.44 21.71
CA ASN A 349 -9.03 29.74 22.31
C ASN A 349 -7.88 30.45 21.61
N LYS A 350 -6.79 29.73 21.28
CA LYS A 350 -5.66 30.34 20.57
C LYS A 350 -6.04 30.75 19.16
N LEU A 351 -6.76 29.91 18.42
CA LEU A 351 -7.19 30.16 17.05
C LEU A 351 -8.13 31.36 16.98
N PHE A 352 -9.27 31.35 17.69
CA PHE A 352 -10.27 32.41 17.58
C PHE A 352 -9.78 33.75 18.13
N ASN A 353 -9.05 33.77 19.26
CA ASN A 353 -8.53 35.03 19.80
C ASN A 353 -7.34 35.61 19.01
N THR A 354 -6.71 34.80 18.15
CA THR A 354 -5.55 35.26 17.36
C THR A 354 -5.96 35.56 15.92
N ALA A 355 -6.64 34.64 15.25
CA ALA A 355 -6.99 34.75 13.83
C ALA A 355 -8.01 35.86 13.55
N ASP A 356 -8.84 36.21 14.54
CA ASP A 356 -9.91 37.22 14.44
C ASP A 356 -9.94 38.00 15.76
N ALA A 357 -8.88 38.79 15.98
CA ALA A 357 -8.64 39.45 17.26
C ALA A 357 -9.54 40.66 17.51
N ASP A 358 -10.15 41.23 16.47
CA ASP A 358 -11.11 42.33 16.52
C ASP A 358 -12.57 41.86 16.58
N GLY A 359 -12.82 40.58 16.26
CA GLY A 359 -14.09 39.90 16.49
C GLY A 359 -15.14 40.20 15.42
N ASP A 360 -14.71 40.55 14.21
CA ASP A 360 -15.60 40.93 13.10
C ASP A 360 -16.14 39.72 12.31
N ASN A 361 -15.69 38.51 12.66
CA ASN A 361 -16.00 37.23 12.01
C ASN A 361 -15.36 37.04 10.63
N ILE A 362 -14.21 37.66 10.40
CA ILE A 362 -13.37 37.48 9.21
C ILE A 362 -11.95 37.14 9.67
N PRO A 363 -11.49 35.88 9.52
CA PRO A 363 -10.21 35.49 10.09
C PRO A 363 -9.04 35.82 9.15
N ILE A 364 -7.83 35.89 9.72
CA ILE A 364 -6.55 35.93 9.02
C ILE A 364 -6.02 34.50 8.94
N LEU A 365 -6.23 33.83 7.80
CA LEU A 365 -5.84 32.43 7.56
C LEU A 365 -5.10 32.21 6.25
N ALA A 366 -4.30 31.14 6.21
CA ALA A 366 -3.81 30.53 4.97
C ALA A 366 -3.73 29.01 5.13
N VAL A 367 -3.98 28.25 4.07
CA VAL A 367 -3.94 26.78 4.09
C VAL A 367 -2.91 26.30 3.09
N TYR A 368 -2.01 25.43 3.54
CA TYR A 368 -0.99 24.80 2.70
C TYR A 368 -1.00 23.28 2.89
N ASP A 369 -0.51 22.55 1.90
CA ASP A 369 -0.10 21.17 2.09
C ASP A 369 1.32 21.09 2.68
N GLN A 370 1.77 19.88 3.02
CA GLN A 370 3.10 19.64 3.59
C GLN A 370 4.26 20.00 2.65
N ASN A 371 3.99 20.22 1.36
CA ASN A 371 4.99 20.62 0.36
C ASN A 371 4.98 22.14 0.12
N CYS A 372 4.29 22.91 0.96
CA CYS A 372 4.07 24.35 0.79
C CYS A 372 3.33 24.76 -0.49
N ASN A 373 2.51 23.87 -1.05
CA ASN A 373 1.57 24.28 -2.08
C ASN A 373 0.34 24.92 -1.42
N PRO A 374 -0.09 26.11 -1.87
CA PRO A 374 -1.30 26.72 -1.36
C PRO A 374 -2.52 25.86 -1.70
N VAL A 375 -3.37 25.62 -0.72
CA VAL A 375 -4.61 24.85 -0.87
C VAL A 375 -5.78 25.82 -0.95
N SER A 376 -6.58 25.71 -2.01
CA SER A 376 -7.81 26.50 -2.15
C SER A 376 -8.75 26.21 -0.98
N PHE A 377 -9.21 27.27 -0.33
CA PHE A 377 -10.09 27.19 0.82
C PHE A 377 -11.22 28.22 0.78
N TRP A 378 -12.28 27.97 1.56
CA TRP A 378 -13.40 28.88 1.79
C TRP A 378 -13.89 28.79 3.23
N VAL A 379 -13.89 29.91 3.95
CA VAL A 379 -14.46 30.06 5.29
C VAL A 379 -15.93 30.44 5.15
N GLU A 380 -16.80 29.44 5.24
CA GLU A 380 -18.24 29.65 5.12
C GLU A 380 -18.84 30.25 6.38
N THR A 381 -18.32 29.87 7.54
CA THR A 381 -18.78 30.39 8.83
C THR A 381 -17.59 30.55 9.76
N TRP A 382 -17.57 31.67 10.48
CA TRP A 382 -16.64 31.93 11.57
C TRP A 382 -17.44 32.68 12.63
N ASN A 383 -17.53 32.14 13.85
CA ASN A 383 -18.23 32.77 14.95
C ASN A 383 -17.33 32.79 16.19
N THR A 384 -16.84 33.98 16.54
CA THR A 384 -15.95 34.18 17.69
C THR A 384 -16.66 34.01 19.04
N GLN A 385 -17.97 34.23 19.12
CA GLN A 385 -18.73 34.08 20.36
C GLN A 385 -18.95 32.61 20.75
N SER A 386 -19.30 31.76 19.76
CA SER A 386 -19.48 30.32 19.98
C SER A 386 -18.20 29.50 19.75
N MET A 387 -17.13 30.12 19.24
CA MET A 387 -15.88 29.47 18.81
C MET A 387 -16.14 28.31 17.85
N GLN A 388 -16.95 28.59 16.83
CA GLN A 388 -17.33 27.63 15.80
C GLN A 388 -17.01 28.19 14.41
N ALA A 389 -16.30 27.40 13.61
CA ALA A 389 -16.05 27.73 12.22
C ALA A 389 -16.20 26.52 11.30
N LEU A 390 -16.63 26.79 10.07
CA LEU A 390 -16.72 25.83 8.98
C LEU A 390 -15.83 26.30 7.83
N LEU A 391 -14.79 25.53 7.57
CA LEU A 391 -13.84 25.72 6.49
C LEU A 391 -14.07 24.65 5.43
N TRP A 392 -13.97 25.01 4.16
CA TRP A 392 -13.91 24.07 3.04
C TRP A 392 -12.55 24.11 2.40
N VAL A 393 -12.07 22.95 1.98
CA VAL A 393 -10.81 22.82 1.24
C VAL A 393 -11.02 21.94 0.01
N LYS A 394 -10.23 22.17 -1.04
CA LYS A 394 -10.19 21.34 -2.24
C LYS A 394 -8.83 20.64 -2.35
N VAL A 395 -8.83 19.32 -2.30
CA VAL A 395 -7.59 18.52 -2.20
C VAL A 395 -7.58 17.30 -3.11
N THR A 396 -6.38 16.79 -3.41
CA THR A 396 -6.18 15.49 -4.06
C THR A 396 -5.50 14.54 -3.07
N ILE A 397 -6.11 13.38 -2.84
CA ILE A 397 -5.66 12.39 -1.86
C ILE A 397 -5.45 11.05 -2.59
N PRO A 398 -4.20 10.54 -2.67
CA PRO A 398 -3.92 9.25 -3.30
C PRO A 398 -4.71 8.10 -2.68
N GLN A 399 -4.81 6.99 -3.42
CA GLN A 399 -5.49 5.79 -2.97
C GLN A 399 -4.83 5.21 -1.70
N TYR A 400 -5.64 4.81 -0.72
CA TYR A 400 -5.17 4.22 0.56
C TYR A 400 -4.05 5.02 1.23
N SER A 401 -4.17 6.34 1.25
CA SER A 401 -3.13 7.25 1.75
C SER A 401 -3.72 8.34 2.65
N GLN A 402 -2.87 9.23 3.14
CA GLN A 402 -3.28 10.42 3.87
C GLN A 402 -2.49 11.64 3.40
N ILE A 403 -3.07 12.81 3.56
CA ILE A 403 -2.38 14.11 3.43
C ILE A 403 -2.57 14.90 4.72
N THR A 404 -1.66 15.83 5.00
CA THR A 404 -1.84 16.79 6.10
C THR A 404 -1.95 18.20 5.52
N LEU A 405 -2.95 18.93 6.00
CA LEU A 405 -3.14 20.34 5.74
C LEU A 405 -2.62 21.14 6.94
N GLU A 406 -1.91 22.21 6.64
CA GLU A 406 -1.38 23.14 7.61
C GLU A 406 -2.22 24.42 7.55
N ILE A 407 -3.03 24.67 8.59
CA ILE A 407 -3.87 25.87 8.69
C ILE A 407 -3.10 26.90 9.49
N TYR A 408 -2.57 27.89 8.78
CA TYR A 408 -1.85 29.01 9.35
C TYR A 408 -2.79 30.15 9.73
N PHE A 409 -2.50 30.82 10.84
CA PHE A 409 -3.29 31.94 11.34
C PHE A 409 -2.43 32.94 12.11
N ASP A 410 -2.88 34.19 12.22
CA ASP A 410 -2.19 35.23 12.98
C ASP A 410 -3.16 36.37 13.36
N SER A 411 -2.74 37.26 14.26
CA SER A 411 -3.44 38.51 14.55
C SER A 411 -3.00 39.68 13.67
N GLN A 412 -2.05 39.45 12.76
CA GLN A 412 -1.48 40.44 11.86
C GLN A 412 -1.37 39.82 10.46
N GLY A 413 -1.99 40.46 9.47
CA GLY A 413 -2.08 39.93 8.12
C GLY A 413 -3.28 40.49 7.38
N THR A 414 -3.64 39.85 6.28
CA THR A 414 -4.83 40.20 5.51
C THR A 414 -5.95 39.23 5.88
N GLU A 415 -7.04 39.77 6.39
CA GLU A 415 -8.28 39.03 6.62
C GLU A 415 -8.79 38.47 5.30
N THR A 416 -9.24 37.23 5.35
CA THR A 416 -9.73 36.54 4.17
C THR A 416 -10.67 35.41 4.54
N LYS A 417 -11.73 35.26 3.75
CA LYS A 417 -12.56 34.06 3.78
C LYS A 417 -12.11 33.04 2.73
N GLY A 418 -11.07 33.31 1.95
CA GLY A 418 -10.74 32.51 0.77
C GLY A 418 -11.72 32.76 -0.38
N ASP A 419 -11.85 31.80 -1.28
CA ASP A 419 -12.68 31.93 -2.48
C ASP A 419 -13.47 30.63 -2.77
N PRO A 420 -14.81 30.63 -2.61
CA PRO A 420 -15.62 29.43 -2.82
C PRO A 420 -15.63 28.99 -4.29
N TYR A 421 -15.43 29.89 -5.24
CA TYR A 421 -15.38 29.59 -6.67
C TYR A 421 -14.12 28.79 -7.06
N THR A 422 -13.08 28.79 -6.22
CA THR A 422 -11.89 27.94 -6.41
C THR A 422 -12.01 26.57 -5.74
N VAL A 423 -12.95 26.41 -4.80
CA VAL A 423 -13.16 25.18 -4.02
C VAL A 423 -14.19 24.28 -4.68
N PHE A 424 -15.37 24.80 -5.00
CA PHE A 424 -16.48 24.00 -5.51
C PHE A 424 -16.46 23.89 -7.05
N ASP A 425 -17.08 22.83 -7.58
CA ASP A 425 -17.22 22.66 -9.03
C ASP A 425 -18.26 23.62 -9.63
N PHE A 426 -19.16 24.11 -8.78
CA PHE A 426 -20.10 25.20 -9.02
C PHE A 426 -20.40 25.86 -7.67
N TYR A 427 -20.46 27.18 -7.62
CA TYR A 427 -20.89 27.94 -6.45
C TYR A 427 -21.66 29.18 -6.88
N GLU A 428 -22.70 29.53 -6.13
CA GLU A 428 -23.50 30.73 -6.32
C GLU A 428 -24.06 31.22 -4.98
N ASP A 429 -23.57 32.37 -4.54
CA ASP A 429 -24.08 33.15 -3.39
C ASP A 429 -25.03 34.29 -3.84
N PHE A 430 -25.22 34.44 -5.16
CA PHE A 430 -26.09 35.43 -5.77
C PHE A 430 -25.75 36.89 -5.47
N GLU A 431 -24.57 37.19 -4.92
CA GLU A 431 -24.12 38.56 -4.68
C GLU A 431 -23.79 39.29 -5.99
N ASN A 432 -23.45 38.54 -7.04
CA ASN A 432 -23.22 39.04 -8.39
C ASN A 432 -24.13 38.34 -9.41
N TRP A 433 -25.11 39.07 -9.95
CA TRP A 433 -26.06 38.52 -10.90
C TRP A 433 -25.48 38.38 -12.32
N LYS A 434 -24.89 37.22 -12.60
CA LYS A 434 -24.32 36.91 -13.93
C LYS A 434 -24.59 35.47 -14.36
N GLY A 435 -24.89 35.27 -15.64
CA GLY A 435 -24.98 33.95 -16.27
C GLY A 435 -26.30 33.20 -16.05
N TRP A 436 -27.25 33.78 -15.33
CA TRP A 436 -28.62 33.26 -15.19
C TRP A 436 -29.46 33.59 -16.42
N ASN A 437 -30.16 32.58 -16.92
CA ASN A 437 -31.07 32.67 -18.06
C ASN A 437 -32.47 32.30 -17.62
N GLN A 438 -33.48 32.95 -18.21
CA GLN A 438 -34.86 32.52 -18.04
C GLN A 438 -35.12 31.23 -18.81
N TYR A 439 -36.01 30.40 -18.29
CA TYR A 439 -36.47 29.19 -18.94
C TYR A 439 -37.99 29.23 -19.13
N ASN A 440 -38.42 29.11 -20.39
CA ASN A 440 -39.80 29.32 -20.84
C ASN A 440 -40.34 30.68 -20.37
N HIS A 441 -41.42 30.68 -19.60
CA HIS A 441 -42.08 31.88 -19.08
C HIS A 441 -41.73 32.15 -17.61
N GLY A 442 -40.74 31.45 -17.04
CA GLY A 442 -40.36 31.67 -15.64
C GLY A 442 -39.54 32.93 -15.47
N SER A 443 -39.58 33.50 -14.26
CA SER A 443 -38.75 34.63 -13.88
C SER A 443 -37.82 34.24 -12.72
N VAL A 444 -36.52 34.23 -12.97
CA VAL A 444 -35.48 34.24 -11.95
C VAL A 444 -34.76 35.58 -11.95
N GLN A 445 -34.57 36.16 -10.77
CA GLN A 445 -33.89 37.45 -10.62
C GLN A 445 -33.11 37.50 -9.30
N GLN A 446 -32.11 38.36 -9.25
CA GLN A 446 -31.49 38.73 -7.98
C GLN A 446 -32.51 39.49 -7.14
N SER A 447 -32.64 39.16 -5.86
CA SER A 447 -33.48 39.88 -4.91
C SER A 447 -32.72 40.13 -3.61
N SER A 448 -33.00 41.26 -2.98
CA SER A 448 -32.56 41.59 -1.62
C SER A 448 -33.70 41.52 -0.59
N ASP A 449 -34.82 40.88 -0.93
CA ASP A 449 -35.98 40.77 -0.04
C ASP A 449 -35.66 39.86 1.15
N VAL A 450 -35.01 38.74 0.87
CA VAL A 450 -34.44 37.80 1.83
C VAL A 450 -33.12 37.28 1.29
N ALA A 451 -32.14 37.07 2.15
CA ALA A 451 -30.87 36.42 1.81
C ALA A 451 -30.45 35.54 2.99
N TYR A 452 -29.83 34.41 2.69
CA TYR A 452 -29.20 33.55 3.68
C TYR A 452 -27.77 34.02 3.96
N THR A 453 -27.02 34.29 2.90
CA THR A 453 -25.67 34.87 2.92
C THR A 453 -25.67 36.23 2.24
N GLY A 454 -24.84 37.16 2.70
CA GLY A 454 -24.68 38.46 2.06
C GLY A 454 -25.97 39.29 2.03
N ARG A 455 -26.25 39.93 0.89
CA ARG A 455 -27.37 40.85 0.69
C ARG A 455 -28.41 40.31 -0.30
N TYR A 456 -28.02 39.37 -1.16
CA TYR A 456 -28.82 38.97 -2.29
C TYR A 456 -29.04 37.46 -2.32
N SER A 457 -30.20 37.04 -2.82
CA SER A 457 -30.50 35.66 -3.17
C SER A 457 -31.15 35.62 -4.55
N LEU A 458 -31.28 34.43 -5.14
CA LEU A 458 -32.14 34.27 -6.31
C LEU A 458 -33.58 34.19 -5.85
N ARG A 459 -34.44 35.01 -6.45
CA ARG A 459 -35.89 34.92 -6.37
C ARG A 459 -36.41 34.25 -7.63
N LYS A 460 -37.07 33.10 -7.47
CA LYS A 460 -37.95 32.55 -8.50
C LYS A 460 -39.32 33.22 -8.33
N ASP A 461 -39.95 33.56 -9.44
CA ASP A 461 -41.31 34.08 -9.52
C ASP A 461 -41.93 33.73 -10.88
N GLU A 462 -43.21 34.04 -11.07
CA GLU A 462 -44.00 33.91 -12.31
C GLU A 462 -44.04 32.49 -12.91
N TYR A 463 -45.26 31.97 -13.09
CA TYR A 463 -45.57 30.67 -13.68
C TYR A 463 -45.03 29.45 -12.92
N ASN A 464 -45.81 28.36 -13.01
CA ASN A 464 -45.44 27.08 -12.42
C ASN A 464 -44.50 26.31 -13.33
N ASP A 465 -43.86 25.30 -12.76
CA ASP A 465 -43.10 24.28 -13.44
C ASP A 465 -43.76 23.84 -14.77
N PRO A 466 -43.00 23.70 -15.87
CA PRO A 466 -41.54 23.65 -15.95
C PRO A 466 -40.86 25.03 -16.02
N ASN A 467 -41.61 26.13 -15.88
CA ASN A 467 -41.07 27.48 -15.99
C ASN A 467 -40.07 27.79 -14.86
N GLY A 468 -38.99 28.49 -15.18
CA GLY A 468 -37.85 28.61 -14.30
C GLY A 468 -36.74 29.51 -14.80
N GLY A 469 -35.54 29.23 -14.32
CA GLY A 469 -34.30 29.72 -14.88
C GLY A 469 -33.17 28.72 -14.69
N TYR A 470 -32.06 28.96 -15.35
CA TYR A 470 -30.90 28.09 -15.30
C TYR A 470 -29.60 28.86 -15.44
N LYS A 471 -28.52 28.26 -14.96
CA LYS A 471 -27.15 28.73 -15.13
C LYS A 471 -26.26 27.58 -15.58
N LEU A 472 -25.44 27.83 -16.60
CA LEU A 472 -24.47 26.84 -17.07
C LEU A 472 -23.36 26.65 -16.03
N ILE A 473 -22.97 25.41 -15.79
CA ILE A 473 -21.86 25.04 -14.89
C ILE A 473 -20.51 25.41 -15.54
N GLY A 474 -20.46 25.46 -16.88
CA GLY A 474 -19.24 25.72 -17.64
C GLY A 474 -18.45 24.46 -18.01
N LYS A 475 -18.91 23.28 -17.57
CA LYS A 475 -18.39 21.95 -17.91
C LYS A 475 -19.48 20.89 -17.81
N ASN A 476 -19.27 19.76 -18.49
CA ASN A 476 -20.11 18.57 -18.31
C ASN A 476 -19.70 17.84 -17.02
N MET A 477 -20.68 17.59 -16.16
CA MET A 477 -20.54 16.87 -14.91
C MET A 477 -21.10 15.45 -15.03
N GLY A 478 -20.38 14.48 -14.49
CA GLY A 478 -20.83 13.09 -14.40
C GLY A 478 -21.70 12.82 -13.16
N ARG A 479 -21.84 11.54 -12.81
CA ARG A 479 -22.39 11.09 -11.52
C ARG A 479 -21.35 11.15 -10.40
N ASP A 480 -21.75 10.70 -9.21
CA ASP A 480 -21.01 10.83 -7.94
C ASP A 480 -20.78 12.30 -7.57
N ILE A 481 -21.88 13.05 -7.56
CA ILE A 481 -21.91 14.48 -7.24
C ILE A 481 -23.04 14.79 -6.25
N ILE A 482 -22.93 15.96 -5.63
CA ILE A 482 -23.86 16.49 -4.66
C ILE A 482 -24.23 17.92 -5.07
N LEU A 483 -25.52 18.18 -5.24
CA LEU A 483 -26.09 19.53 -5.35
C LEU A 483 -26.72 19.90 -4.02
N GLU A 484 -26.33 21.03 -3.44
CA GLU A 484 -26.83 21.45 -2.13
C GLU A 484 -26.91 22.97 -2.02
N GLY A 485 -27.80 23.47 -1.16
CA GLY A 485 -28.06 24.91 -1.01
C GLY A 485 -29.21 25.20 -0.06
N TYR A 486 -29.55 26.48 0.06
CA TYR A 486 -30.60 26.96 0.94
C TYR A 486 -31.83 27.38 0.15
N VAL A 487 -33.00 27.12 0.72
CA VAL A 487 -34.28 27.55 0.17
C VAL A 487 -35.09 28.26 1.25
N TYR A 488 -35.73 29.35 0.86
CA TYR A 488 -36.70 30.08 1.67
C TYR A 488 -37.99 30.22 0.89
N ARG A 489 -39.11 29.95 1.56
CA ARG A 489 -40.43 30.19 0.98
C ARG A 489 -41.26 31.10 1.88
N PRO A 490 -41.77 32.24 1.38
CA PRO A 490 -42.66 33.08 2.17
C PRO A 490 -43.95 32.33 2.49
N LYS A 491 -44.52 32.49 3.69
CA LYS A 491 -45.79 31.83 4.08
C LYS A 491 -46.97 32.26 3.21
N LYS A 492 -46.97 33.51 2.77
CA LYS A 492 -47.89 34.03 1.76
C LYS A 492 -47.21 33.93 0.39
N TRP A 493 -47.36 32.76 -0.24
CA TRP A 493 -46.86 32.53 -1.59
C TRP A 493 -48.02 32.49 -2.59
N GLU A 494 -47.77 33.04 -3.78
CA GLU A 494 -48.66 32.94 -4.94
C GLU A 494 -48.16 31.81 -5.85
N GLY A 495 -48.99 31.36 -6.80
CA GLY A 495 -48.59 30.29 -7.72
C GLY A 495 -48.54 28.91 -7.07
N GLY A 496 -47.86 27.94 -7.65
CA GLY A 496 -47.86 26.53 -7.22
C GLY A 496 -46.95 26.23 -6.02
N PRO A 497 -47.23 25.15 -5.26
CA PRO A 497 -46.68 24.91 -3.92
C PRO A 497 -45.30 24.26 -3.84
N VAL A 498 -44.61 24.01 -4.96
CA VAL A 498 -43.47 23.08 -4.99
C VAL A 498 -42.19 23.79 -5.40
N ASP A 499 -41.18 23.79 -4.53
CA ASP A 499 -39.83 24.27 -4.84
C ASP A 499 -39.06 23.17 -5.56
N ARG A 500 -38.39 23.49 -6.67
CA ARG A 500 -37.66 22.49 -7.46
C ARG A 500 -36.35 23.03 -7.98
N ILE A 501 -35.28 22.35 -7.59
CA ILE A 501 -33.90 22.71 -7.90
C ILE A 501 -33.21 21.43 -8.36
N GLY A 502 -32.41 21.49 -9.42
CA GLY A 502 -31.87 20.28 -10.03
C GLY A 502 -30.67 20.48 -10.95
N LEU A 503 -30.24 19.36 -11.51
CA LEU A 503 -29.20 19.30 -12.54
C LEU A 503 -29.79 18.69 -13.81
N GLU A 504 -29.53 19.33 -14.94
CA GLU A 504 -30.00 18.88 -16.24
C GLU A 504 -28.89 18.96 -17.30
N ASP A 505 -29.09 18.25 -18.41
CA ASP A 505 -28.24 18.25 -19.60
C ASP A 505 -28.65 19.36 -20.58
N ASP A 506 -27.99 19.36 -21.74
CA ASP A 506 -28.20 20.35 -22.79
C ASP A 506 -29.64 20.38 -23.33
N ASN A 507 -30.32 19.25 -23.23
CA ASN A 507 -31.69 18.99 -23.64
C ASN A 507 -32.70 19.16 -22.49
N PHE A 508 -32.28 19.71 -21.33
CA PHE A 508 -33.11 19.83 -20.13
C PHE A 508 -33.59 18.47 -19.59
N ASN A 509 -32.82 17.41 -19.78
CA ASN A 509 -33.07 16.14 -19.12
C ASN A 509 -32.18 15.97 -17.89
N GLY A 510 -32.70 15.36 -16.83
CA GLY A 510 -31.94 15.21 -15.60
C GLY A 510 -32.81 14.91 -14.42
N TYR A 511 -32.48 15.49 -13.27
CA TYR A 511 -33.19 15.23 -12.03
C TYR A 511 -33.30 16.50 -11.19
N SER A 512 -34.40 16.64 -10.44
CA SER A 512 -34.58 17.74 -9.49
C SER A 512 -35.17 17.27 -8.18
N ILE A 513 -34.81 17.96 -7.11
CA ILE A 513 -35.51 17.85 -5.83
C ILE A 513 -36.93 18.41 -5.98
N SER A 514 -37.81 18.02 -5.08
CA SER A 514 -39.14 18.61 -4.97
C SER A 514 -39.60 18.68 -3.53
N ILE A 515 -39.97 19.88 -3.11
CA ILE A 515 -40.39 20.17 -1.74
C ILE A 515 -41.72 20.90 -1.81
N ARG A 516 -42.78 20.29 -1.27
CA ARG A 516 -44.14 20.83 -1.36
C ARG A 516 -44.63 21.32 -0.02
N HIS A 517 -44.98 22.61 -0.01
CA HIS A 517 -45.47 23.33 1.16
C HIS A 517 -46.98 23.20 1.39
N SER A 518 -47.76 22.69 0.43
CA SER A 518 -49.22 22.56 0.60
C SER A 518 -49.67 21.25 1.26
N LYS A 519 -48.78 20.25 1.33
CA LYS A 519 -49.06 18.93 1.92
C LYS A 519 -47.85 18.34 2.66
N ASP A 520 -46.84 19.17 2.92
CA ASP A 520 -45.69 18.82 3.75
C ASP A 520 -45.02 17.51 3.30
N ASP A 521 -44.55 17.46 2.04
CA ASP A 521 -43.81 16.30 1.56
C ASP A 521 -42.71 16.60 0.55
N ILE A 522 -41.75 15.67 0.48
CA ILE A 522 -40.60 15.71 -0.42
C ILE A 522 -40.56 14.50 -1.36
N TRP A 523 -39.98 14.67 -2.55
CA TRP A 523 -39.70 13.61 -3.52
C TRP A 523 -38.62 14.03 -4.53
N ILE A 524 -38.22 13.10 -5.40
CA ILE A 524 -37.28 13.32 -6.51
C ILE A 524 -38.04 13.20 -7.84
N ASP A 525 -37.87 14.20 -8.70
CA ASP A 525 -38.38 14.23 -10.07
C ASP A 525 -37.29 13.83 -11.06
N LYS A 526 -37.64 13.01 -12.05
CA LYS A 526 -36.91 12.87 -13.31
C LYS A 526 -37.41 13.92 -14.31
N ARG A 527 -36.49 14.54 -15.04
CA ARG A 527 -36.76 15.62 -15.99
C ARG A 527 -36.58 15.13 -17.42
N ILE A 528 -37.58 15.38 -18.25
CA ILE A 528 -37.51 15.16 -19.70
C ILE A 528 -37.87 16.47 -20.37
N LYS A 529 -36.90 17.12 -21.01
CA LYS A 529 -37.06 18.47 -21.59
C LYS A 529 -37.66 19.48 -20.60
N GLY A 530 -37.19 19.47 -19.36
CA GLY A 530 -37.62 20.31 -18.25
C GLY A 530 -38.91 19.84 -17.57
N ILE A 531 -39.63 18.86 -18.11
CA ILE A 531 -40.91 18.39 -17.57
C ILE A 531 -40.67 17.34 -16.46
N PRO A 532 -41.27 17.48 -15.27
CA PRO A 532 -41.03 16.59 -14.14
C PRO A 532 -41.90 15.33 -14.22
N THR A 533 -41.32 14.20 -13.81
CA THR A 533 -42.02 12.96 -13.49
C THR A 533 -41.50 12.44 -12.15
N ILE A 534 -42.39 12.22 -11.20
CA ILE A 534 -42.04 11.70 -9.88
C ILE A 534 -41.51 10.28 -10.02
N ILE A 535 -40.32 10.02 -9.48
CA ILE A 535 -39.69 8.69 -9.53
C ILE A 535 -39.45 8.09 -8.14
N SER A 536 -39.28 8.91 -7.10
CA SER A 536 -39.18 8.39 -5.72
C SER A 536 -40.55 8.24 -5.06
N SER A 537 -40.59 7.57 -3.90
CA SER A 537 -41.70 7.70 -2.97
C SER A 537 -41.80 9.15 -2.45
N ARG A 538 -43.01 9.52 -2.01
CA ARG A 538 -43.24 10.76 -1.26
C ARG A 538 -43.00 10.51 0.22
N LYS A 539 -42.37 11.47 0.89
CA LYS A 539 -42.11 11.40 2.33
C LYS A 539 -42.62 12.66 3.01
N TYR A 540 -43.38 12.48 4.08
CA TYR A 540 -43.83 13.60 4.91
C TYR A 540 -42.65 14.33 5.54
N TRP A 541 -42.66 15.64 5.43
CA TRP A 541 -41.79 16.59 6.12
C TRP A 541 -42.46 17.96 6.04
N ASN A 542 -42.62 18.66 7.16
CA ASN A 542 -43.20 19.99 7.21
C ASN A 542 -42.11 21.05 6.93
N PRO A 543 -41.96 21.53 5.69
CA PRO A 543 -40.93 22.52 5.36
C PRO A 543 -41.23 23.85 6.07
N PRO A 544 -40.23 24.55 6.63
CA PRO A 544 -40.50 25.85 7.24
C PRO A 544 -40.86 26.89 6.16
N GLU A 545 -41.94 27.63 6.39
CA GLU A 545 -42.19 28.90 5.71
C GLU A 545 -41.70 30.09 6.53
N ASP A 546 -41.37 31.17 5.85
CA ASP A 546 -40.75 32.37 6.42
C ASP A 546 -39.42 32.11 7.15
N ASP A 547 -38.77 30.98 6.86
CA ASP A 547 -37.40 30.69 7.30
C ASP A 547 -36.65 29.85 6.25
N TRP A 548 -35.34 29.81 6.37
CA TRP A 548 -34.45 29.05 5.49
C TRP A 548 -34.35 27.59 5.93
N TYR A 549 -34.33 26.68 4.96
CA TYR A 549 -33.95 25.28 5.17
C TYR A 549 -32.87 24.87 4.17
N PHE A 550 -32.16 23.79 4.47
CA PHE A 550 -31.07 23.28 3.65
C PHE A 550 -31.49 22.00 2.96
N PHE A 551 -31.14 21.85 1.68
CA PHE A 551 -31.36 20.62 0.93
C PHE A 551 -30.03 20.04 0.44
N ARG A 552 -30.00 18.72 0.29
CA ARG A 552 -28.93 18.00 -0.38
C ARG A 552 -29.52 16.97 -1.35
N MET A 553 -29.08 17.04 -2.60
CA MET A 553 -29.33 16.02 -3.60
C MET A 553 -28.03 15.28 -3.92
N ILE A 554 -27.98 13.98 -3.68
CA ILE A 554 -26.83 13.12 -3.99
C ILE A 554 -27.17 12.28 -5.22
N ILE A 555 -26.37 12.42 -6.28
CA ILE A 555 -26.47 11.64 -7.51
C ILE A 555 -25.30 10.65 -7.52
N LYS A 556 -25.53 9.43 -7.03
CA LYS A 556 -24.53 8.34 -7.01
C LYS A 556 -24.48 7.62 -8.35
N GLN A 557 -23.59 6.64 -8.54
CA GLN A 557 -23.64 5.77 -9.72
C GLN A 557 -24.99 5.05 -9.91
N SER A 558 -25.58 4.49 -8.84
CA SER A 558 -26.82 3.69 -8.91
C SER A 558 -28.07 4.45 -8.48
N ASP A 559 -27.93 5.37 -7.53
CA ASP A 559 -29.05 5.90 -6.76
C ASP A 559 -29.06 7.42 -6.69
N LEU A 560 -30.26 7.96 -6.53
CA LEU A 560 -30.53 9.34 -6.23
C LEU A 560 -31.04 9.43 -4.79
N ILE A 561 -30.52 10.39 -4.03
CA ILE A 561 -30.97 10.66 -2.66
C ILE A 561 -31.28 12.15 -2.53
N LEU A 562 -32.39 12.46 -1.89
CA LEU A 562 -32.73 13.80 -1.42
C LEU A 562 -32.80 13.78 0.10
N GLU A 563 -32.08 14.70 0.74
CA GLU A 563 -32.05 14.95 2.16
C GLU A 563 -32.43 16.41 2.41
N VAL A 564 -33.22 16.66 3.46
CA VAL A 564 -33.58 18.01 3.90
C VAL A 564 -33.27 18.18 5.39
N TYR A 565 -32.81 19.38 5.72
CA TYR A 565 -32.36 19.75 7.06
C TYR A 565 -32.95 21.10 7.44
N ASN A 566 -33.47 21.20 8.65
CA ASN A 566 -33.78 22.48 9.28
C ASN A 566 -32.49 23.29 9.50
N LYS A 567 -32.61 24.62 9.49
CA LYS A 567 -31.51 25.62 9.43
C LYS A 567 -30.32 25.40 10.38
N ASN A 568 -30.53 24.76 11.53
CA ASN A 568 -29.59 24.80 12.66
C ASN A 568 -28.74 23.54 12.84
N THR A 569 -28.72 22.63 11.87
CA THR A 569 -27.88 21.44 11.96
C THR A 569 -26.42 21.80 11.63
N TRP A 570 -25.59 21.92 12.68
CA TRP A 570 -24.18 22.33 12.56
C TRP A 570 -23.40 21.42 11.61
N ASN A 571 -23.48 20.10 11.80
CA ASN A 571 -22.73 19.11 11.03
C ASN A 571 -23.42 18.66 9.73
N ARG A 572 -24.35 19.46 9.17
CA ARG A 572 -25.16 19.10 8.00
C ARG A 572 -24.35 18.65 6.79
N TYR A 573 -23.12 19.13 6.61
CA TYR A 573 -22.26 18.76 5.46
C TYR A 573 -21.56 17.41 5.57
N GLU A 574 -21.58 16.79 6.74
CA GLU A 574 -21.04 15.43 6.94
C GLU A 574 -21.91 14.41 6.21
N LEU A 575 -21.27 13.54 5.43
CA LEU A 575 -21.96 12.40 4.82
C LEU A 575 -22.34 11.42 5.93
N GLY A 576 -23.65 11.23 6.15
CA GLY A 576 -24.19 10.46 7.28
C GLY A 576 -24.84 11.31 8.38
N ALA A 577 -24.80 12.64 8.28
CA ALA A 577 -25.59 13.52 9.13
C ALA A 577 -27.08 13.19 9.00
N VAL A 578 -27.77 13.03 10.13
CA VAL A 578 -29.18 12.60 10.16
C VAL A 578 -30.07 13.73 9.61
N PRO A 579 -30.76 13.53 8.48
CA PRO A 579 -31.66 14.54 7.93
C PRO A 579 -33.02 14.53 8.64
N ASP A 580 -33.74 15.64 8.60
CA ASP A 580 -35.12 15.71 9.09
C ASP A 580 -36.06 14.84 8.25
N ALA A 581 -35.78 14.75 6.94
CA ALA A 581 -36.39 13.76 6.06
C ALA A 581 -35.47 13.39 4.90
N SER A 582 -35.63 12.16 4.40
CA SER A 582 -34.90 11.67 3.24
C SER A 582 -35.76 10.76 2.38
N VAL A 583 -35.52 10.78 1.06
CA VAL A 583 -36.04 9.86 0.06
C VAL A 583 -34.93 9.41 -0.86
N SER A 584 -35.04 8.19 -1.37
CA SER A 584 -34.09 7.64 -2.34
C SER A 584 -34.80 6.85 -3.43
N VAL A 585 -34.16 6.76 -4.60
CA VAL A 585 -34.63 5.96 -5.73
C VAL A 585 -33.46 5.53 -6.61
N SER A 586 -33.50 4.31 -7.14
CA SER A 586 -32.54 3.85 -8.14
C SER A 586 -33.01 4.25 -9.54
N ASP A 587 -32.30 5.16 -10.19
CA ASP A 587 -32.50 5.54 -11.59
C ASP A 587 -31.15 6.01 -12.15
N THR A 588 -30.72 5.45 -13.28
CA THR A 588 -29.44 5.72 -13.94
C THR A 588 -29.61 6.28 -15.36
N THR A 589 -30.83 6.76 -15.68
CA THR A 589 -31.21 7.24 -17.02
C THR A 589 -30.29 8.36 -17.51
N TYR A 590 -29.91 9.31 -16.64
CA TYR A 590 -29.07 10.45 -16.97
C TYR A 590 -27.77 10.43 -16.19
N ASN A 591 -26.67 10.65 -16.92
CA ASN A 591 -25.30 10.49 -16.42
C ASN A 591 -24.40 11.71 -16.72
N THR A 592 -24.93 12.73 -17.37
CA THR A 592 -24.22 13.95 -17.76
C THR A 592 -25.10 15.16 -17.52
N PHE A 593 -24.55 16.20 -16.90
CA PHE A 593 -25.28 17.44 -16.57
C PHE A 593 -24.40 18.65 -16.91
N ASP A 594 -24.98 19.72 -17.45
CA ASP A 594 -24.25 20.93 -17.86
C ASP A 594 -24.79 22.22 -17.21
N ARG A 595 -25.93 22.14 -16.51
CA ARG A 595 -26.61 23.29 -15.91
C ARG A 595 -27.25 22.97 -14.56
N VAL A 596 -27.32 24.00 -13.74
CA VAL A 596 -28.18 24.06 -12.56
C VAL A 596 -29.49 24.72 -12.95
N VAL A 597 -30.61 24.15 -12.53
CA VAL A 597 -31.95 24.64 -12.83
C VAL A 597 -32.74 25.00 -11.57
N ILE A 598 -33.56 26.04 -11.69
CA ILE A 598 -34.51 26.52 -10.68
C ILE A 598 -35.89 26.57 -11.34
N HIS A 599 -36.75 25.60 -11.03
CA HIS A 599 -38.10 25.45 -11.59
C HIS A 599 -39.18 25.57 -10.50
N GLY A 600 -40.26 24.79 -10.53
CA GLY A 600 -41.19 24.73 -9.40
C GLY A 600 -42.23 25.84 -9.36
N GLY A 601 -42.54 26.34 -8.16
CA GLY A 601 -43.58 27.32 -7.89
C GLY A 601 -43.24 28.73 -8.37
N TYR A 602 -44.06 29.70 -7.98
CA TYR A 602 -43.74 31.10 -8.25
C TYR A 602 -42.72 31.56 -7.22
N VAL A 603 -43.15 32.06 -6.07
CA VAL A 603 -42.26 32.77 -5.15
C VAL A 603 -41.57 31.81 -4.18
N TYR A 604 -40.27 31.63 -4.39
CA TYR A 604 -39.33 31.10 -3.41
C TYR A 604 -37.93 31.61 -3.74
N TYR A 605 -37.03 31.49 -2.76
CA TYR A 605 -35.69 32.04 -2.83
C TYR A 605 -34.66 30.94 -2.66
N VAL A 606 -33.54 31.08 -3.36
CA VAL A 606 -32.42 30.12 -3.33
C VAL A 606 -31.14 30.88 -3.06
N ASP A 607 -30.32 30.34 -2.17
CA ASP A 607 -29.05 30.96 -1.78
C ASP A 607 -27.96 29.92 -1.48
N SER A 608 -26.69 30.33 -1.58
CA SER A 608 -25.50 29.55 -1.26
C SER A 608 -25.48 28.16 -1.93
N LEU A 609 -25.84 28.15 -3.22
CA LEU A 609 -26.02 26.95 -4.04
C LEU A 609 -24.67 26.44 -4.55
N ARG A 610 -24.41 25.14 -4.45
CA ARG A 610 -23.11 24.56 -4.82
C ARG A 610 -23.18 23.14 -5.35
N ILE A 611 -22.16 22.76 -6.13
CA ILE A 611 -21.90 21.37 -6.52
C ILE A 611 -20.54 20.92 -6.00
N ARG A 612 -20.51 19.75 -5.35
CA ARG A 612 -19.29 19.07 -4.91
C ARG A 612 -19.31 17.59 -5.24
N LYS A 613 -18.16 16.94 -5.14
CA LYS A 613 -18.03 15.50 -5.40
C LYS A 613 -18.59 14.65 -4.26
N TYR A 614 -19.10 13.46 -4.62
CA TYR A 614 -19.48 12.39 -3.70
C TYR A 614 -18.46 11.26 -3.77
N SER A 615 -18.20 10.60 -2.64
CA SER A 615 -17.47 9.33 -2.59
C SER A 615 -18.20 8.38 -1.64
N PRO A 616 -18.34 7.08 -1.97
CA PRO A 616 -18.86 6.09 -1.03
C PRO A 616 -17.91 5.85 0.15
N ASN A 617 -16.60 6.12 -0.04
CA ASN A 617 -15.60 6.09 1.01
C ASN A 617 -15.25 7.53 1.40
N THR A 618 -15.97 8.07 2.39
CA THR A 618 -15.71 9.43 2.88
C THR A 618 -14.35 9.47 3.59
N PRO A 619 -13.48 10.45 3.30
CA PRO A 619 -12.23 10.61 4.00
C PRO A 619 -12.46 10.95 5.48
N THR A 620 -11.57 10.47 6.36
CA THR A 620 -11.63 10.74 7.81
C THR A 620 -10.61 11.81 8.20
N LEU A 621 -11.01 12.73 9.08
CA LEU A 621 -10.17 13.85 9.53
C LEU A 621 -9.64 13.59 10.94
N GLU A 622 -8.36 13.92 11.15
CA GLU A 622 -7.69 13.93 12.46
C GLU A 622 -7.11 15.32 12.71
N TYR A 623 -7.47 15.91 13.85
CA TYR A 623 -7.09 17.28 14.20
C TYR A 623 -5.91 17.28 15.17
N SER A 624 -4.93 18.16 14.97
CA SER A 624 -3.85 18.40 15.94
C SER A 624 -4.42 18.93 17.26
N SER A 625 -3.85 18.46 18.38
CA SER A 625 -4.19 18.94 19.72
C SER A 625 -3.38 20.18 20.15
N THR A 626 -2.47 20.67 19.30
CA THR A 626 -1.56 21.78 19.62
C THR A 626 -1.47 22.81 18.49
N VAL A 627 -1.15 24.05 18.87
CA VAL A 627 -0.80 25.15 17.95
C VAL A 627 0.71 25.33 17.95
N GLU A 628 1.30 25.38 16.77
CA GLU A 628 2.71 25.67 16.56
C GLU A 628 2.93 27.18 16.34
N ASN A 629 4.07 27.71 16.78
CA ASN A 629 4.46 29.10 16.57
C ASN A 629 5.56 29.21 15.50
N LYS A 630 5.49 30.25 14.68
CA LYS A 630 6.49 30.64 13.70
C LYS A 630 7.77 31.02 14.44
N PRO A 631 8.94 30.48 14.04
CA PRO A 631 10.20 30.81 14.69
C PRO A 631 10.55 32.31 14.55
N GLN A 632 10.78 33.03 15.66
CA GLN A 632 11.31 34.41 15.66
C GLN A 632 12.83 34.43 15.88
N SER A 633 13.54 35.19 15.04
CA SER A 633 14.98 35.50 15.16
C SER A 633 15.23 36.65 16.16
N SER A 634 16.12 36.47 17.13
CA SER A 634 16.57 37.53 18.04
C SER A 634 17.66 38.41 17.41
N SER A 635 17.59 39.72 17.67
CA SER A 635 18.39 40.78 17.07
C SER A 635 19.51 41.30 17.99
N SER A 636 20.77 41.16 17.56
CA SER A 636 21.79 42.22 17.62
C SER A 636 22.88 41.93 16.55
N SER A 637 23.16 42.93 15.71
CA SER A 637 23.75 42.90 14.34
C SER A 637 25.27 43.17 14.29
N PRO A 638 26.03 42.96 13.17
CA PRO A 638 25.61 43.06 11.75
C PRO A 638 25.90 41.85 10.82
N THR A 639 25.09 41.77 9.78
CA THR A 639 24.87 40.75 8.72
C THR A 639 25.90 40.75 7.56
N PRO A 640 25.90 39.78 6.60
CA PRO A 640 24.92 38.70 6.34
C PRO A 640 25.45 37.24 6.14
N SER A 641 24.51 36.30 6.01
CA SER A 641 24.57 34.91 5.43
C SER A 641 24.90 33.77 6.41
N SER A 642 24.22 32.61 6.45
CA SER A 642 23.06 32.02 5.77
C SER A 642 22.62 30.81 6.62
N SER A 643 21.32 30.56 6.82
CA SER A 643 20.86 29.26 7.32
C SER A 643 21.29 28.19 6.31
N SER A 644 22.14 27.26 6.74
CA SER A 644 22.60 26.14 5.90
C SER A 644 21.62 24.98 6.03
N THR A 645 21.21 24.41 4.90
CA THR A 645 20.51 23.12 4.88
C THR A 645 21.44 22.05 5.40
N ALA A 646 20.92 21.20 6.29
CA ALA A 646 21.64 20.09 6.88
C ALA A 646 20.91 18.77 6.66
N HIS A 647 21.63 17.66 6.70
CA HIS A 647 21.05 16.32 6.79
C HIS A 647 21.60 15.64 8.03
N VAL A 648 20.72 15.05 8.84
CA VAL A 648 21.10 14.32 10.05
C VAL A 648 20.82 12.85 9.85
N TYR A 649 21.85 12.03 10.09
CA TYR A 649 21.80 10.59 9.95
C TYR A 649 22.00 9.92 11.31
N ASP A 650 21.24 8.87 11.58
CA ASP A 650 21.63 7.83 12.54
C ASP A 650 22.17 6.65 11.74
N ILE A 651 23.47 6.40 11.89
CA ILE A 651 24.21 5.37 11.15
C ILE A 651 24.59 4.18 12.04
N GLN A 652 24.17 4.17 13.31
CA GLN A 652 24.48 3.07 14.22
C GLN A 652 23.94 1.72 13.73
N PRO A 653 22.74 1.60 13.13
CA PRO A 653 22.26 0.31 12.64
C PRO A 653 23.11 -0.28 11.50
N LEU A 654 23.67 0.57 10.64
CA LEU A 654 24.62 0.17 9.62
C LEU A 654 25.89 -0.35 10.28
N LYS A 655 26.47 0.42 11.23
CA LYS A 655 27.67 0.02 11.98
C LYS A 655 27.47 -1.34 12.66
N ASP A 656 26.35 -1.55 13.35
CA ASP A 656 26.02 -2.81 14.02
C ASP A 656 25.98 -4.00 13.04
N CYS A 657 25.42 -3.79 11.84
CA CYS A 657 25.38 -4.84 10.83
C CYS A 657 26.77 -5.11 10.21
N LEU A 658 27.61 -4.10 10.07
CA LEU A 658 29.00 -4.25 9.60
C LEU A 658 29.87 -4.99 10.63
N GLU A 659 29.85 -4.55 11.89
CA GLU A 659 30.59 -5.19 12.99
C GLU A 659 30.10 -6.62 13.24
N GLY A 660 28.80 -6.85 13.07
CA GLY A 660 28.20 -8.17 13.16
C GLY A 660 28.47 -9.06 11.96
N MET A 661 29.16 -8.58 10.92
CA MET A 661 29.36 -9.27 9.65
C MET A 661 28.02 -9.85 9.14
N ARG A 662 27.03 -8.97 8.95
CA ARG A 662 25.70 -9.33 8.48
C ARG A 662 25.55 -9.13 6.96
N TYR A 663 24.52 -9.75 6.41
CA TYR A 663 24.20 -9.73 4.97
C TYR A 663 22.99 -8.84 4.71
N PHE A 664 23.02 -8.19 3.54
CA PHE A 664 21.95 -7.41 2.96
C PHE A 664 21.48 -8.09 1.66
N ALA A 665 20.19 -7.93 1.37
CA ALA A 665 19.58 -8.31 0.11
C ALA A 665 19.55 -7.09 -0.81
N ILE A 666 20.23 -7.18 -1.94
CA ILE A 666 20.32 -6.13 -2.95
C ILE A 666 20.01 -6.73 -4.34
N GLU A 667 19.59 -5.91 -5.29
CA GLU A 667 19.27 -6.33 -6.65
C GLU A 667 20.56 -6.73 -7.39
N ASP A 668 21.61 -5.90 -7.39
CA ASP A 668 22.82 -6.16 -8.20
C ASP A 668 23.88 -7.05 -7.50
N GLY A 669 23.53 -7.64 -6.36
CA GLY A 669 24.43 -8.49 -5.57
C GLY A 669 24.49 -9.93 -6.07
N TRP A 670 25.58 -10.64 -5.76
CA TRP A 670 25.69 -12.07 -6.06
C TRP A 670 24.70 -12.87 -5.22
N SER A 671 23.74 -13.50 -5.88
CA SER A 671 22.80 -14.42 -5.26
C SER A 671 23.49 -15.66 -4.67
N PHE A 672 22.76 -16.40 -3.84
CA PHE A 672 23.28 -17.64 -3.27
C PHE A 672 23.73 -18.66 -4.32
N PHE A 673 23.05 -18.72 -5.47
CA PHE A 673 23.45 -19.60 -6.58
C PHE A 673 24.74 -19.15 -7.23
N GLU A 674 24.91 -17.85 -7.42
CA GLU A 674 26.13 -17.26 -7.99
C GLU A 674 27.32 -17.43 -7.05
N ARG A 675 27.09 -17.44 -5.73
CA ARG A 675 28.12 -17.78 -4.72
C ARG A 675 28.57 -19.24 -4.78
N LEU A 676 27.68 -20.16 -5.16
CA LEU A 676 28.03 -21.57 -5.43
C LEU A 676 28.78 -21.74 -6.76
N GLU A 677 28.58 -20.81 -7.71
CA GLU A 677 29.21 -20.81 -9.03
C GLU A 677 30.50 -19.99 -9.11
N GLY A 678 30.74 -19.12 -8.13
CA GLY A 678 31.89 -18.21 -8.10
C GLY A 678 31.85 -17.12 -9.18
N THR A 679 30.67 -16.83 -9.74
CA THR A 679 30.47 -15.83 -10.80
C THR A 679 29.01 -15.37 -10.84
N ASN A 680 28.76 -14.17 -11.37
CA ASN A 680 27.43 -13.61 -11.60
C ASN A 680 26.95 -13.68 -13.07
N THR A 681 27.52 -14.58 -13.88
CA THR A 681 27.16 -14.69 -15.31
C THR A 681 25.68 -15.04 -15.54
N ASN A 682 25.03 -15.70 -14.58
CA ASN A 682 23.63 -16.14 -14.67
C ASN A 682 22.64 -15.21 -13.95
N HIS A 683 23.08 -14.03 -13.50
CA HIS A 683 22.31 -13.13 -12.64
C HIS A 683 20.90 -12.86 -13.16
N ASP A 684 20.80 -12.27 -14.36
CA ASP A 684 19.52 -11.89 -14.98
C ASP A 684 18.58 -13.08 -15.16
N GLU A 685 19.13 -14.26 -15.45
CA GLU A 685 18.32 -15.46 -15.60
C GLU A 685 17.71 -15.89 -14.26
N TYR A 686 18.51 -15.88 -13.18
CA TYR A 686 17.99 -16.18 -11.85
C TYR A 686 16.97 -15.17 -11.37
N VAL A 687 17.22 -13.88 -11.59
CA VAL A 687 16.27 -12.80 -11.29
C VAL A 687 14.94 -13.04 -12.00
N ASN A 688 14.96 -13.33 -13.31
CA ASN A 688 13.75 -13.57 -14.10
C ASN A 688 12.95 -14.80 -13.63
N VAL A 689 13.64 -15.90 -13.32
CA VAL A 689 13.00 -17.12 -12.79
C VAL A 689 12.39 -16.84 -11.42
N SER A 690 13.13 -16.15 -10.54
CA SER A 690 12.68 -15.76 -9.21
C SER A 690 11.43 -14.89 -9.24
N TYR A 691 11.39 -13.85 -10.08
CA TYR A 691 10.20 -12.99 -10.20
C TYR A 691 8.99 -13.73 -10.77
N THR A 692 9.20 -14.67 -11.71
CA THR A 692 8.14 -15.52 -12.22
C THR A 692 7.51 -16.36 -11.10
N ILE A 693 8.33 -16.93 -10.23
CA ILE A 693 7.86 -17.75 -9.10
C ILE A 693 7.23 -16.88 -8.01
N GLN A 694 7.83 -15.74 -7.66
CA GLN A 694 7.24 -14.78 -6.71
C GLN A 694 5.82 -14.38 -7.14
N ASN A 695 5.63 -14.05 -8.42
CA ASN A 695 4.32 -13.73 -8.99
C ASN A 695 3.33 -14.92 -8.92
N GLN A 696 3.79 -16.14 -9.26
CA GLN A 696 2.96 -17.35 -9.16
C GLN A 696 2.50 -17.66 -7.73
N MET A 697 3.30 -17.26 -6.73
CA MET A 697 3.01 -17.45 -5.32
C MET A 697 2.33 -16.24 -4.64
N GLY A 698 2.10 -15.15 -5.37
CA GLY A 698 1.46 -13.93 -4.85
C GLY A 698 2.34 -13.07 -3.94
N TYR A 699 3.67 -13.17 -4.05
CA TYR A 699 4.61 -12.31 -3.33
C TYR A 699 4.94 -11.02 -4.10
N SER A 700 5.19 -9.94 -3.38
CA SER A 700 5.80 -8.73 -3.94
C SER A 700 7.23 -9.01 -4.40
N ARG A 701 7.72 -8.26 -5.39
CA ARG A 701 9.09 -8.38 -5.90
C ARG A 701 10.12 -8.24 -4.77
N ARG A 702 11.05 -9.20 -4.66
CA ARG A 702 12.14 -9.20 -3.66
C ARG A 702 13.49 -9.45 -4.33
N PRO A 703 14.56 -8.75 -3.91
CA PRO A 703 15.92 -9.00 -4.40
C PRO A 703 16.40 -10.39 -4.00
N ILE A 704 17.23 -10.97 -4.86
CA ILE A 704 17.86 -12.29 -4.66
C ILE A 704 19.37 -12.21 -4.41
N GLY A 705 19.98 -11.05 -4.66
CA GLY A 705 21.40 -10.83 -4.44
C GLY A 705 21.72 -10.78 -2.95
N LEU A 706 22.80 -11.44 -2.55
CA LEU A 706 23.38 -11.34 -1.22
C LEU A 706 24.62 -10.47 -1.28
N VAL A 707 24.75 -9.54 -0.33
CA VAL A 707 25.98 -8.78 -0.15
C VAL A 707 26.36 -8.72 1.32
N SER A 708 27.65 -8.77 1.57
CA SER A 708 28.23 -8.47 2.87
C SER A 708 29.58 -7.77 2.71
N PHE A 709 30.23 -7.43 3.82
CA PHE A 709 31.43 -6.60 3.79
C PHE A 709 32.62 -7.23 4.53
N MET A 710 33.79 -7.10 3.93
CA MET A 710 35.07 -7.54 4.47
C MET A 710 35.77 -6.36 5.15
N ILE A 711 35.93 -6.45 6.46
CA ILE A 711 36.52 -5.42 7.31
C ILE A 711 37.67 -6.08 8.09
N PRO A 712 38.88 -6.15 7.51
CA PRO A 712 40.04 -6.82 8.10
C PRO A 712 40.60 -6.01 9.27
N GLN A 713 39.93 -6.09 10.42
CA GLN A 713 40.37 -5.48 11.67
C GLN A 713 40.35 -6.51 12.80
N THR A 714 41.35 -6.44 13.68
CA THR A 714 41.55 -7.43 14.76
C THR A 714 40.35 -7.54 15.71
N THR A 715 39.59 -6.46 15.86
CA THR A 715 38.41 -6.40 16.73
C THR A 715 37.20 -7.13 16.14
N TYR A 716 37.02 -7.06 14.82
CA TYR A 716 35.80 -7.52 14.14
C TYR A 716 36.01 -8.82 13.37
N ASP A 717 37.16 -8.94 12.70
CA ASP A 717 37.54 -10.11 11.92
C ASP A 717 39.02 -10.49 12.09
N PRO A 718 39.41 -11.00 13.28
CA PRO A 718 40.79 -11.43 13.54
C PRO A 718 41.22 -12.59 12.65
N LYS A 719 40.27 -13.40 12.14
CA LYS A 719 40.57 -14.53 11.26
C LYS A 719 41.03 -14.04 9.90
N LEU A 720 40.31 -13.08 9.31
CA LEU A 720 40.71 -12.47 8.04
C LEU A 720 42.05 -11.74 8.18
N VAL A 721 42.27 -10.98 9.25
CA VAL A 721 43.56 -10.31 9.50
C VAL A 721 44.70 -11.32 9.56
N SER A 722 44.57 -12.38 10.35
CA SER A 722 45.59 -13.43 10.46
C SER A 722 45.88 -14.08 9.11
N LEU A 723 44.84 -14.35 8.32
CA LEU A 723 44.98 -14.91 6.97
C LEU A 723 45.75 -13.95 6.05
N MET A 724 45.38 -12.67 6.01
CA MET A 724 46.03 -11.67 5.15
C MET A 724 47.49 -11.47 5.54
N VAL A 725 47.80 -11.36 6.83
CA VAL A 725 49.17 -11.26 7.34
C VAL A 725 49.99 -12.50 6.96
N SER A 726 49.42 -13.70 7.11
CA SER A 726 50.10 -14.96 6.77
C SER A 726 50.44 -15.08 5.27
N LEU A 727 49.67 -14.39 4.42
CA LEU A 727 49.85 -14.38 2.96
C LEU A 727 50.62 -13.14 2.47
N GLY A 728 51.01 -12.23 3.36
CA GLY A 728 51.69 -10.98 3.01
C GLY A 728 50.82 -10.01 2.21
N ILE A 729 49.50 -10.07 2.35
CA ILE A 729 48.56 -9.22 1.64
C ILE A 729 48.44 -7.87 2.37
N GLY A 730 48.83 -6.80 1.69
CA GLY A 730 48.60 -5.42 2.13
C GLY A 730 47.29 -4.89 1.59
N LEU A 731 46.58 -4.08 2.39
CA LEU A 731 45.34 -3.44 1.96
C LEU A 731 45.66 -2.19 1.15
N GLU A 732 44.94 -2.04 0.03
CA GLU A 732 44.94 -0.83 -0.78
C GLU A 732 43.83 0.13 -0.35
N ASP A 733 44.11 1.44 -0.42
CA ASP A 733 43.08 2.47 -0.27
C ASP A 733 42.07 2.41 -1.42
N ASN A 734 40.81 2.80 -1.17
CA ASN A 734 39.73 2.87 -2.15
C ASN A 734 39.35 1.53 -2.83
N GLN A 735 39.78 0.37 -2.30
CA GLN A 735 39.21 -0.92 -2.71
C GLN A 735 37.92 -1.17 -1.90
N THR A 736 36.79 -1.38 -2.58
CA THR A 736 35.51 -1.67 -1.90
C THR A 736 35.62 -2.90 -0.98
N SER A 737 34.98 -2.79 0.18
CA SER A 737 34.81 -3.85 1.17
C SER A 737 33.71 -4.84 0.78
N THR A 738 32.92 -4.58 -0.28
CA THR A 738 31.92 -5.52 -0.81
C THR A 738 32.55 -6.90 -1.03
N ASP A 739 31.96 -7.93 -0.41
CA ASP A 739 32.64 -9.20 -0.16
C ASP A 739 33.20 -9.89 -1.40
N TYR A 740 32.39 -10.11 -2.44
CA TYR A 740 32.87 -10.76 -3.66
C TYR A 740 33.96 -9.94 -4.37
N TYR A 741 33.85 -8.61 -4.44
CA TYR A 741 34.89 -7.77 -5.02
C TYR A 741 36.20 -7.82 -4.20
N PHE A 742 36.10 -7.69 -2.88
CA PHE A 742 37.24 -7.75 -1.98
C PHE A 742 37.96 -9.09 -2.08
N MET A 743 37.21 -10.19 -2.00
CA MET A 743 37.77 -11.55 -2.00
C MET A 743 38.42 -11.88 -3.34
N LEU A 744 37.79 -11.53 -4.45
CA LEU A 744 38.36 -11.77 -5.79
C LEU A 744 39.61 -10.93 -6.03
N HIS A 745 39.63 -9.67 -5.59
CA HIS A 745 40.79 -8.81 -5.75
C HIS A 745 42.02 -9.36 -4.99
N TYR A 746 41.87 -9.59 -3.67
CA TYR A 746 43.01 -9.95 -2.82
C TYR A 746 43.44 -11.43 -2.90
N PHE A 747 42.51 -12.35 -3.22
CA PHE A 747 42.82 -13.79 -3.24
C PHE A 747 42.82 -14.41 -4.64
N LYS A 748 42.29 -13.73 -5.66
CA LYS A 748 42.26 -14.20 -7.05
C LYS A 748 42.85 -13.20 -8.06
N ASN A 749 43.43 -12.09 -7.61
CA ASN A 749 44.03 -11.06 -8.46
C ASN A 749 43.05 -10.43 -9.47
N ALA A 750 41.76 -10.34 -9.12
CA ALA A 750 40.80 -9.62 -9.95
C ALA A 750 41.07 -8.10 -9.95
N PRO A 751 40.63 -7.38 -10.99
CA PRO A 751 40.75 -5.93 -11.02
C PRO A 751 40.12 -5.29 -9.79
N LYS A 752 40.77 -4.25 -9.28
CA LYS A 752 40.27 -3.42 -8.18
C LYS A 752 38.90 -2.83 -8.55
N LYS A 753 37.95 -2.88 -7.61
CA LYS A 753 36.67 -2.16 -7.71
C LYS A 753 36.74 -0.97 -6.76
N GLU A 754 36.66 0.22 -7.34
CA GLU A 754 36.76 1.47 -6.60
C GLU A 754 35.61 1.63 -5.60
N GLY A 755 35.95 1.97 -4.36
CA GLY A 755 35.03 2.29 -3.28
C GLY A 755 35.44 3.55 -2.55
N TYR A 756 34.47 4.17 -1.89
CA TYR A 756 34.62 5.44 -1.18
C TYR A 756 34.45 5.22 0.31
N LYS A 757 35.11 6.07 1.11
CA LYS A 757 34.93 6.07 2.57
C LYS A 757 33.52 6.52 2.91
N VAL A 758 32.94 5.90 3.92
CA VAL A 758 31.64 6.27 4.48
C VAL A 758 31.88 7.12 5.72
N ILE A 759 31.46 8.37 5.69
CA ILE A 759 31.57 9.33 6.80
C ILE A 759 30.96 8.73 8.07
N GLY A 760 31.70 8.78 9.18
CA GLY A 760 31.28 8.23 10.47
C GLY A 760 31.56 6.73 10.65
N ILE A 761 31.65 5.95 9.57
CA ILE A 761 32.01 4.52 9.64
C ILE A 761 33.51 4.34 9.41
N SER A 762 34.03 4.91 8.32
CA SER A 762 35.40 4.66 7.86
C SER A 762 36.48 5.27 8.77
N ASN A 763 36.08 6.12 9.71
CA ASN A 763 36.96 6.70 10.74
C ASN A 763 37.37 5.65 11.78
N ASP A 764 36.44 4.77 12.15
CA ASP A 764 36.65 3.71 13.14
C ASP A 764 37.12 2.40 12.49
N MET A 765 36.73 2.18 11.23
CA MET A 765 37.05 0.96 10.50
C MET A 765 37.56 1.22 9.07
N ASN A 766 38.48 0.38 8.59
CA ASN A 766 38.95 0.47 7.20
C ASN A 766 37.88 -0.06 6.23
N PHE A 767 36.83 0.74 6.03
CA PHE A 767 35.64 0.40 5.27
C PHE A 767 35.51 1.29 4.03
N TYR A 768 35.28 0.67 2.88
CA TYR A 768 34.98 1.37 1.64
C TYR A 768 33.79 0.70 0.96
N ILE A 769 32.95 1.45 0.28
CA ILE A 769 31.81 0.90 -0.45
C ILE A 769 31.75 1.49 -1.86
N ASP A 770 31.45 0.66 -2.85
CA ASP A 770 31.26 1.12 -4.23
C ASP A 770 29.89 1.83 -4.38
N PRO A 771 29.77 2.86 -5.24
CA PRO A 771 28.56 3.68 -5.32
C PRO A 771 27.29 2.91 -5.65
N GLN A 772 27.38 1.84 -6.44
CA GLN A 772 26.23 1.00 -6.82
C GLN A 772 25.69 0.26 -5.59
N THR A 773 26.56 -0.43 -4.85
CA THR A 773 26.18 -1.10 -3.59
C THR A 773 25.70 -0.10 -2.55
N ALA A 774 26.33 1.08 -2.47
CA ALA A 774 25.92 2.15 -1.55
C ALA A 774 24.51 2.67 -1.86
N GLN A 775 24.17 2.87 -3.14
CA GLN A 775 22.86 3.34 -3.55
C GLN A 775 21.75 2.37 -3.16
N GLU A 776 21.99 1.06 -3.22
CA GLU A 776 20.99 0.07 -2.82
C GLU A 776 20.81 -0.03 -1.29
N ILE A 777 21.88 0.20 -0.51
CA ILE A 777 21.85 0.07 0.95
C ILE A 777 21.46 1.38 1.65
N LEU A 778 22.09 2.49 1.25
CA LEU A 778 21.93 3.82 1.85
C LEU A 778 20.87 4.64 1.10
N GLY A 779 20.64 4.33 -0.17
CA GLY A 779 19.88 5.17 -1.10
C GLY A 779 20.69 6.26 -1.75
N THR A 780 20.04 6.99 -2.66
CA THR A 780 20.65 8.11 -3.37
C THR A 780 21.16 9.18 -2.41
N GLU A 781 20.33 9.68 -1.49
CA GLU A 781 20.70 10.74 -0.55
C GLU A 781 21.87 10.32 0.36
N GLY A 782 21.76 9.17 1.02
CA GLY A 782 22.82 8.66 1.87
C GLY A 782 24.12 8.38 1.11
N THR A 783 24.03 7.99 -0.17
CA THR A 783 25.21 7.80 -1.03
C THR A 783 25.87 9.13 -1.40
N CYS A 784 25.09 10.16 -1.71
CA CYS A 784 25.63 11.47 -2.04
C CYS A 784 26.28 12.16 -0.85
N ASP A 785 25.68 12.01 0.33
CA ASP A 785 26.14 12.72 1.51
C ASP A 785 27.26 11.99 2.25
N LEU A 786 27.14 10.67 2.41
CA LEU A 786 28.04 9.93 3.29
C LEU A 786 29.29 9.41 2.57
N LEU A 787 29.35 9.40 1.23
CA LEU A 787 30.55 8.95 0.51
C LEU A 787 31.55 10.10 0.33
N GLU A 788 32.66 10.03 1.04
CA GLU A 788 33.70 11.07 0.99
C GLU A 788 34.36 11.14 -0.40
N GLY A 789 34.27 12.29 -1.05
CA GLY A 789 34.89 12.55 -2.36
C GLY A 789 34.12 11.98 -3.56
N TYR A 790 32.96 11.37 -3.36
CA TYR A 790 32.07 10.94 -4.43
C TYR A 790 31.26 12.13 -4.95
N THR A 791 31.18 12.31 -6.27
CA THR A 791 30.30 13.32 -6.89
C THR A 791 29.07 12.62 -7.44
N CYS A 792 27.90 12.96 -6.90
CA CYS A 792 26.66 12.37 -7.38
C CYS A 792 26.32 12.80 -8.82
N PRO A 793 25.79 11.87 -9.64
CA PRO A 793 25.39 12.12 -11.00
C PRO A 793 24.14 13.02 -11.15
#